data_AF-A0A285SGS4-F1
#
_entry.id   AF-A0A285SGS4-F1
#
_cell.length_a   1.000
_cell.length_b   1.000
_cell.length_c   1.000
_cell.angle_alpha   90.00
_cell.angle_beta   90.00
_cell.angle_gamma   90.00
#
_symmetry.space_group_name_H-M   'P 1'
#
loop_
_entity.id
_entity.type
_entity.pdbx_description
1 polymer ?
#
loop_
_entity_poly.entity_id
_entity_poly.type
_entity_poly.pdbx_seq_one_letter_code
_entity_poly.pdbx_strand_id
1 'polypeptide(L)'
;MHVLVVGFSVTAEKSFVERCQERLSPQAGIRLSKVGIGGWFPFLLRHVIDEILEHNRPDHVVFEIATPSLRSQNRSQEDHLESLRCLVASAVKHGVGRISFLDLPRSDVEEATDWQWAMHRAFCEEYALGYRAVPLAEGMLRDVVHPTAEGVRVFADALMALIETTPPLSTTARDRLAELRNPYSSIPAYHYGRGSAGLRDYARGGYGVTAVSIPAGETVRFDFGREPVRVLGYSMIMGPRSGALDLSTGDFAHRAGGYDPFCYYERIGATFFREQSCRRLDIRQDPALPGAKLLKGTPDTGPRLGHLCSIFIAGDSAPAPTVTAPAAPISAPPPSTLNALPAAVPAIPAERQHVLTVGFSVTDQHSFVEFARQRCARSGRSRIRFDKVGIGAWTPFQLRHVIDQILDLHQGANHLILEIATSQMRGTNRPRTDHRATLEALCAKAVARGVTRISLLDLPRIEVVEAEDWLWKMHRSFAAEHGLGYASVPLGKGMLTDDVHPTEAGKEIYTDAFMTLLDQPEIPPAQRDKLRNAPAPWACIPAPDCASGAPETKVYGRGGFRQTLVSIPGGAVQRFAFERPVQVVGYTMLRGPTTGALTLTAGTFTDRNTGYDNRCYYERLGVTLFEPQTVSELTIRQEPEVPEIALFKGDKDHGPRTGHIGAILTFEPEARPPDVGAPQAGKAGAVSAPAQPAAPLPALTGRARATRLIHLHQPRTAGRSLRQAIAAHLAPGRLELYQPGAPETVREMLERDAWRVFSGNFQALHGTLAAPLLQLPCWMTVVRDPAERLVSFLHYARAVPALGAVHDRLRPLGLEAGLALLIAENSSYAQSSQCRGIVWGEEPPTAEGALRVIARRFRLICTMEQLAQGFEALRRWELVAPDAVLPHVFAGPAHDAYLLEQARALLGDKAAEDALLHQQLLREGPVIREPSCAS
;
A
#
# COMPACT_ATOMS: atom_id res chain seq x y z
N MET A 1 -11.33 9.65 -35.18
CA MET A 1 -11.44 8.19 -35.09
C MET A 1 -11.21 7.75 -33.65
N HIS A 2 -12.17 7.08 -33.04
CA HIS A 2 -12.04 6.46 -31.73
C HIS A 2 -11.74 4.97 -31.89
N VAL A 3 -10.58 4.54 -31.37
CA VAL A 3 -10.14 3.16 -31.33
C VAL A 3 -10.33 2.60 -29.92
N LEU A 4 -11.05 1.48 -29.80
CA LEU A 4 -11.19 0.73 -28.55
C LEU A 4 -10.37 -0.56 -28.64
N VAL A 5 -9.43 -0.75 -27.71
CA VAL A 5 -8.72 -2.02 -27.54
C VAL A 5 -9.43 -2.85 -26.48
N VAL A 6 -9.98 -3.99 -26.86
CA VAL A 6 -10.65 -4.93 -25.95
C VAL A 6 -9.75 -6.15 -25.76
N GLY A 7 -9.37 -6.44 -24.52
CA GLY A 7 -8.51 -7.58 -24.22
C GLY A 7 -8.56 -8.01 -22.76
N PHE A 8 -7.52 -8.72 -22.31
CA PHE A 8 -7.51 -9.37 -21.00
C PHE A 8 -6.47 -8.77 -20.06
N SER A 9 -5.63 -9.59 -19.41
CA SER A 9 -4.72 -9.13 -18.37
C SER A 9 -3.65 -8.18 -18.90
N VAL A 10 -3.11 -8.44 -20.10
CA VAL A 10 -2.10 -7.57 -20.74
C VAL A 10 -2.67 -6.19 -21.07
N THR A 11 -3.89 -6.16 -21.63
CA THR A 11 -4.62 -4.92 -21.91
C THR A 11 -5.03 -4.17 -20.63
N ALA A 12 -5.36 -4.87 -19.55
CA ALA A 12 -5.78 -4.27 -18.28
C ALA A 12 -4.65 -3.52 -17.55
N GLU A 13 -3.38 -3.89 -17.77
CA GLU A 13 -2.23 -3.19 -17.19
C GLU A 13 -1.94 -1.87 -17.89
N LYS A 14 -1.32 -0.92 -17.19
CA LYS A 14 -0.74 0.29 -17.83
C LYS A 14 0.46 -0.15 -18.68
N SER A 15 0.21 -0.45 -19.95
CA SER A 15 1.17 -1.13 -20.80
C SER A 15 1.22 -0.47 -22.19
N PHE A 16 0.84 -1.19 -23.23
CA PHE A 16 1.08 -0.81 -24.62
C PHE A 16 0.05 0.17 -25.20
N VAL A 17 -1.18 0.17 -24.69
CA VAL A 17 -2.22 1.09 -25.18
C VAL A 17 -1.92 2.53 -24.76
N GLU A 18 -1.54 2.75 -23.50
CA GLU A 18 -1.12 4.07 -23.02
C GLU A 18 0.12 4.55 -23.77
N ARG A 19 1.09 3.66 -24.00
CA ARG A 19 2.29 4.00 -24.76
C ARG A 19 1.99 4.38 -26.22
N CYS A 20 1.02 3.70 -26.84
CA CYS A 20 0.50 4.04 -28.15
C CYS A 20 -0.18 5.43 -28.13
N GLN A 21 -1.02 5.70 -27.14
CA GLN A 21 -1.69 6.99 -26.97
C GLN A 21 -0.70 8.15 -26.74
N GLU A 22 0.40 7.93 -26.03
CA GLU A 22 1.48 8.92 -25.84
C GLU A 22 2.19 9.29 -27.13
N ARG A 23 2.30 8.34 -28.07
CA ARG A 23 2.99 8.54 -29.36
C ARG A 23 2.10 9.18 -30.42
N LEU A 24 0.79 9.04 -30.27
CA LEU A 24 -0.17 9.68 -31.17
C LEU A 24 -0.20 11.18 -30.90
N SER A 25 0.21 11.95 -31.90
CA SER A 25 0.07 13.41 -31.87
C SER A 25 -1.39 13.78 -31.59
N PRO A 26 -1.67 14.81 -30.76
CA PRO A 26 -3.01 15.35 -30.60
C PRO A 26 -3.69 15.72 -31.93
N GLN A 27 -2.89 15.99 -32.97
CA GLN A 27 -3.36 16.33 -34.32
C GLN A 27 -3.77 15.10 -35.16
N ALA A 28 -3.43 13.87 -34.75
CA ALA A 28 -3.75 12.66 -35.51
C ALA A 28 -5.27 12.40 -35.58
N GLY A 29 -6.08 13.05 -34.74
CA GLY A 29 -7.53 12.84 -34.70
C GLY A 29 -7.91 11.43 -34.24
N ILE A 30 -6.97 10.69 -33.63
CA ILE A 30 -7.17 9.35 -33.09
C ILE A 30 -7.26 9.42 -31.57
N ARG A 31 -8.35 8.91 -31.01
CA ARG A 31 -8.53 8.69 -29.57
C ARG A 31 -8.41 7.21 -29.28
N LEU A 32 -7.56 6.78 -28.35
CA LEU A 32 -7.52 5.40 -27.87
C LEU A 32 -8.22 5.29 -26.53
N SER A 33 -9.04 4.25 -26.40
CA SER A 33 -9.48 3.73 -25.11
C SER A 33 -9.21 2.23 -25.04
N LYS A 34 -9.34 1.67 -23.85
CA LYS A 34 -9.23 0.23 -23.66
C LYS A 34 -10.23 -0.30 -22.66
N VAL A 35 -10.54 -1.58 -22.82
CA VAL A 35 -11.31 -2.40 -21.89
C VAL A 35 -10.52 -3.70 -21.70
N GLY A 36 -9.83 -3.81 -20.57
CA GLY A 36 -9.06 -4.97 -20.16
C GLY A 36 -9.76 -5.74 -19.04
N ILE A 37 -10.24 -6.95 -19.34
CA ILE A 37 -11.02 -7.78 -18.40
C ILE A 37 -10.18 -8.98 -17.96
N GLY A 38 -9.20 -8.75 -17.08
CA GLY A 38 -8.30 -9.81 -16.62
C GLY A 38 -9.03 -10.99 -15.96
N GLY A 39 -8.59 -12.22 -16.26
CA GLY A 39 -9.18 -13.46 -15.72
C GLY A 39 -10.38 -13.99 -16.50
N TRP A 40 -10.73 -13.37 -17.62
CA TRP A 40 -11.79 -13.82 -18.53
C TRP A 40 -11.21 -14.50 -19.78
N PHE A 41 -12.12 -15.06 -20.57
CA PHE A 41 -11.85 -15.76 -21.83
C PHE A 41 -12.81 -15.24 -22.92
N PRO A 42 -12.55 -15.50 -24.21
CA PRO A 42 -13.40 -15.04 -25.32
C PRO A 42 -14.87 -15.45 -25.18
N PHE A 43 -15.15 -16.68 -24.73
CA PHE A 43 -16.51 -17.18 -24.51
C PHE A 43 -17.25 -16.49 -23.36
N LEU A 44 -16.55 -15.76 -22.49
CA LEU A 44 -17.15 -14.85 -21.51
C LEU A 44 -17.45 -13.48 -22.12
N LEU A 45 -16.49 -12.96 -22.88
CA LEU A 45 -16.57 -11.64 -23.49
C LEU A 45 -17.81 -11.50 -24.40
N ARG A 46 -18.20 -12.56 -25.13
CA ARG A 46 -19.39 -12.55 -26.01
C ARG A 46 -20.71 -12.17 -25.32
N HIS A 47 -20.81 -12.34 -23.99
CA HIS A 47 -22.01 -12.00 -23.22
C HIS A 47 -22.10 -10.52 -22.84
N VAL A 48 -20.97 -9.80 -22.80
CA VAL A 48 -20.90 -8.41 -22.33
C VAL A 48 -20.41 -7.44 -23.41
N ILE A 49 -20.05 -7.95 -24.59
CA ILE A 49 -19.45 -7.13 -25.64
C ILE A 49 -20.41 -6.03 -26.13
N ASP A 50 -21.71 -6.29 -26.22
CA ASP A 50 -22.71 -5.28 -26.59
C ASP A 50 -22.70 -4.10 -25.61
N GLU A 51 -22.68 -4.37 -24.29
CA GLU A 51 -22.59 -3.34 -23.25
C GLU A 51 -21.31 -2.51 -23.38
N ILE A 52 -20.17 -3.18 -23.62
CA ILE A 52 -18.88 -2.53 -23.83
C ILE A 52 -18.91 -1.60 -25.04
N LEU A 53 -19.46 -2.06 -26.16
CA LEU A 53 -19.53 -1.31 -27.41
C LEU A 53 -20.55 -0.16 -27.32
N GLU A 54 -21.69 -0.36 -26.67
CA GLU A 54 -22.70 0.67 -26.44
C GLU A 54 -22.14 1.83 -25.60
N HIS A 55 -21.37 1.50 -24.55
CA HIS A 55 -20.76 2.50 -23.67
C HIS A 55 -19.65 3.29 -24.38
N ASN A 56 -18.81 2.62 -25.16
CA ASN A 56 -17.61 3.23 -25.74
C ASN A 56 -17.86 3.88 -27.11
N ARG A 57 -18.78 3.34 -27.91
CA ARG A 57 -19.11 3.75 -29.29
C ARG A 57 -17.87 3.95 -30.18
N PRO A 58 -17.00 2.93 -30.34
CA PRO A 58 -15.78 3.08 -31.13
C PRO A 58 -16.06 3.10 -32.63
N ASP A 59 -15.19 3.81 -33.37
CA ASP A 59 -15.12 3.73 -34.84
C ASP A 59 -14.32 2.48 -35.29
N HIS A 60 -13.38 2.05 -34.45
CA HIS A 60 -12.50 0.89 -34.67
C HIS A 60 -12.38 0.08 -33.37
N VAL A 61 -12.63 -1.22 -33.43
CA VAL A 61 -12.32 -2.15 -32.32
C VAL A 61 -11.12 -3.04 -32.65
N VAL A 62 -10.19 -3.17 -31.70
CA VAL A 62 -9.05 -4.10 -31.77
C VAL A 62 -9.23 -5.13 -30.66
N PHE A 63 -9.35 -6.41 -31.03
CA PHE A 63 -9.45 -7.54 -30.11
C PHE A 63 -8.07 -8.12 -29.81
N GLU A 64 -7.61 -7.95 -28.58
CA GLU A 64 -6.41 -8.60 -28.02
C GLU A 64 -6.87 -9.81 -27.19
N ILE A 65 -7.07 -10.96 -27.85
CA ILE A 65 -7.75 -12.11 -27.22
C ILE A 65 -6.96 -13.42 -27.27
N ALA A 66 -5.69 -13.38 -27.67
CA ALA A 66 -4.81 -14.55 -27.70
C ALA A 66 -4.05 -14.78 -26.37
N THR A 67 -3.97 -13.78 -25.49
CA THR A 67 -3.23 -13.88 -24.22
C THR A 67 -3.86 -14.74 -23.12
N PRO A 68 -5.18 -15.05 -23.06
CA PRO A 68 -5.70 -15.99 -22.08
C PRO A 68 -5.12 -17.40 -22.24
N SER A 69 -5.09 -18.17 -21.15
CA SER A 69 -4.72 -19.58 -21.16
C SER A 69 -5.85 -20.48 -21.70
N LEU A 70 -6.57 -20.05 -22.75
CA LEU A 70 -7.68 -20.80 -23.33
C LEU A 70 -7.25 -22.20 -23.80
N ARG A 71 -6.00 -22.33 -24.25
CA ARG A 71 -5.36 -23.58 -24.69
C ARG A 71 -5.36 -24.66 -23.61
N SER A 72 -5.38 -24.28 -22.33
CA SER A 72 -5.41 -25.21 -21.19
C SER A 72 -6.83 -25.44 -20.66
N GLN A 73 -7.86 -24.88 -21.29
CA GLN A 73 -9.25 -25.07 -20.89
C GLN A 73 -9.84 -26.26 -21.66
N ASN A 74 -10.71 -27.03 -21.01
CA ASN A 74 -11.48 -28.11 -21.64
C ASN A 74 -12.64 -27.54 -22.49
N ARG A 75 -12.33 -26.65 -23.43
CA ARG A 75 -13.28 -26.04 -24.38
C ARG A 75 -12.87 -26.39 -25.80
N SER A 76 -13.85 -26.61 -26.67
CA SER A 76 -13.57 -26.93 -28.07
C SER A 76 -13.10 -25.69 -28.83
N GLN A 77 -12.32 -25.92 -29.89
CA GLN A 77 -11.97 -24.87 -30.84
C GLN A 77 -13.21 -24.25 -31.49
N GLU A 78 -14.30 -25.02 -31.62
CA GLU A 78 -15.59 -24.55 -32.14
C GLU A 78 -16.27 -23.52 -31.23
N ASP A 79 -16.23 -23.68 -29.89
CA ASP A 79 -16.76 -22.67 -28.95
C ASP A 79 -15.94 -21.37 -29.01
N HIS A 80 -14.64 -21.47 -29.29
CA HIS A 80 -13.79 -20.30 -29.55
C HIS A 80 -14.16 -19.61 -30.86
N LEU A 81 -14.29 -20.36 -31.96
CA LEU A 81 -14.74 -19.83 -33.26
C LEU A 81 -16.11 -19.14 -33.15
N GLU A 82 -17.04 -19.75 -32.40
CA GLU A 82 -18.35 -19.15 -32.14
C GLU A 82 -18.22 -17.84 -31.35
N SER A 83 -17.30 -17.77 -30.39
CA SER A 83 -17.00 -16.53 -29.68
C SER A 83 -16.50 -15.45 -30.63
N LEU A 84 -15.62 -15.77 -31.58
CA LEU A 84 -15.14 -14.81 -32.59
C LEU A 84 -16.30 -14.26 -33.42
N ARG A 85 -17.19 -15.15 -33.89
CA ARG A 85 -18.40 -14.76 -34.65
C ARG A 85 -19.28 -13.80 -33.85
N CYS A 86 -19.53 -14.11 -32.57
CA CYS A 86 -20.34 -13.27 -31.69
C CYS A 86 -19.72 -11.87 -31.47
N LEU A 87 -18.39 -11.79 -31.26
CA LEU A 87 -17.70 -10.52 -31.03
C LEU A 87 -17.78 -9.61 -32.26
N VAL A 88 -17.56 -10.16 -33.46
CA VAL A 88 -17.61 -9.38 -34.71
C VAL A 88 -19.05 -9.02 -35.09
N ALA A 89 -20.01 -9.94 -34.90
CA ALA A 89 -21.43 -9.65 -35.08
C ALA A 89 -21.88 -8.46 -34.21
N SER A 90 -21.45 -8.43 -32.95
CA SER A 90 -21.73 -7.34 -32.01
C SER A 90 -21.10 -6.02 -32.46
N ALA A 91 -19.84 -6.04 -32.92
CA ALA A 91 -19.18 -4.85 -33.46
C ALA A 91 -19.92 -4.27 -34.68
N VAL A 92 -20.37 -5.12 -35.61
CA VAL A 92 -21.15 -4.67 -36.77
C VAL A 92 -22.52 -4.14 -36.37
N LYS A 93 -23.24 -4.82 -35.46
CA LYS A 93 -24.51 -4.36 -34.88
C LYS A 93 -24.40 -2.95 -34.28
N HIS A 94 -23.28 -2.64 -33.63
CA HIS A 94 -23.02 -1.33 -33.02
C HIS A 94 -22.38 -0.31 -33.98
N GLY A 95 -22.31 -0.60 -35.28
CA GLY A 95 -21.87 0.34 -36.31
C GLY A 95 -20.35 0.56 -36.37
N VAL A 96 -19.55 -0.35 -35.82
CA VAL A 96 -18.08 -0.24 -35.83
C VAL A 96 -17.57 -0.39 -37.26
N GLY A 97 -16.84 0.62 -37.75
CA GLY A 97 -16.39 0.71 -39.14
C GLY A 97 -15.11 -0.05 -39.47
N ARG A 98 -14.29 -0.38 -38.45
CA ARG A 98 -13.04 -1.14 -38.58
C ARG A 98 -12.94 -2.18 -37.47
N ILE A 99 -12.52 -3.39 -37.80
CA ILE A 99 -12.39 -4.48 -36.83
C ILE A 99 -11.04 -5.17 -37.06
N SER A 100 -10.28 -5.37 -35.99
CA SER A 100 -8.97 -6.03 -36.06
C SER A 100 -8.71 -6.97 -34.90
N PHE A 101 -7.78 -7.89 -35.09
CA PHE A 101 -7.24 -8.80 -34.07
C PHE A 101 -5.75 -8.57 -33.90
N LEU A 102 -5.32 -8.46 -32.64
CA LEU A 102 -3.92 -8.32 -32.23
C LEU A 102 -3.54 -9.52 -31.36
N ASP A 103 -2.75 -10.42 -31.91
CA ASP A 103 -2.24 -11.58 -31.20
C ASP A 103 -0.89 -11.26 -30.56
N LEU A 104 -0.87 -11.17 -29.23
CA LEU A 104 0.34 -10.97 -28.43
C LEU A 104 0.94 -12.33 -28.02
N PRO A 105 2.28 -12.44 -27.93
CA PRO A 105 2.97 -13.69 -27.67
C PRO A 105 2.79 -14.17 -26.23
N ARG A 106 2.94 -15.48 -26.05
CA ARG A 106 3.10 -16.12 -24.75
C ARG A 106 4.37 -16.96 -24.74
N SER A 107 5.06 -17.05 -23.62
CA SER A 107 6.31 -17.83 -23.53
C SER A 107 6.07 -19.36 -23.48
N ASP A 108 4.84 -19.79 -23.24
CA ASP A 108 4.44 -21.20 -23.12
C ASP A 108 3.75 -21.74 -24.38
N VAL A 109 3.77 -20.99 -25.48
CA VAL A 109 3.10 -21.34 -26.74
C VAL A 109 4.09 -21.21 -27.89
N GLU A 110 4.20 -22.27 -28.69
CA GLU A 110 4.94 -22.22 -29.95
C GLU A 110 4.05 -21.62 -31.05
N GLU A 111 4.39 -20.42 -31.52
CA GLU A 111 3.63 -19.67 -32.52
C GLU A 111 3.32 -20.49 -33.79
N ALA A 112 4.30 -21.26 -34.27
CA ALA A 112 4.18 -21.98 -35.55
C ALA A 112 3.12 -23.10 -35.51
N THR A 113 2.81 -23.63 -34.33
CA THR A 113 1.88 -24.75 -34.13
C THR A 113 0.62 -24.34 -33.37
N ASP A 114 0.46 -23.05 -33.04
CA ASP A 114 -0.65 -22.57 -32.25
C ASP A 114 -1.96 -22.52 -33.05
N TRP A 115 -2.90 -23.37 -32.66
CA TRP A 115 -4.22 -23.43 -33.32
C TRP A 115 -5.01 -22.13 -33.18
N GLN A 116 -4.82 -21.37 -32.09
CA GLN A 116 -5.58 -20.15 -31.84
C GLN A 116 -5.14 -19.04 -32.80
N TRP A 117 -3.84 -18.85 -33.01
CA TRP A 117 -3.31 -17.88 -33.98
C TRP A 117 -3.67 -18.27 -35.41
N ALA A 118 -3.54 -19.55 -35.75
CA ALA A 118 -3.97 -20.06 -37.06
C ALA A 118 -5.46 -19.79 -37.31
N MET A 119 -6.30 -20.01 -36.29
CA MET A 119 -7.74 -19.71 -36.37
C MET A 119 -8.02 -18.22 -36.49
N HIS A 120 -7.38 -17.37 -35.69
CA HIS A 120 -7.58 -15.92 -35.78
C HIS A 120 -7.17 -15.38 -37.15
N ARG A 121 -6.03 -15.84 -37.68
CA ARG A 121 -5.56 -15.49 -39.02
C ARG A 121 -6.56 -15.89 -40.09
N ALA A 122 -6.95 -17.18 -40.12
CA ALA A 122 -7.91 -17.69 -41.10
C ALA A 122 -9.27 -16.97 -41.00
N PHE A 123 -9.74 -16.70 -39.79
CA PHE A 123 -10.98 -15.96 -39.56
C PHE A 123 -10.88 -14.51 -40.06
N CYS A 124 -9.77 -13.82 -39.79
CA CYS A 124 -9.56 -12.46 -40.28
C CYS A 124 -9.44 -12.42 -41.81
N GLU A 125 -8.78 -13.41 -42.43
CA GLU A 125 -8.69 -13.55 -43.89
C GLU A 125 -10.07 -13.79 -44.50
N GLU A 126 -10.87 -14.71 -43.94
CA GLU A 126 -12.21 -15.06 -44.42
C GLU A 126 -13.16 -13.84 -44.48
N TYR A 127 -13.08 -12.96 -43.49
CA TYR A 127 -13.95 -11.78 -43.33
C TYR A 127 -13.28 -10.45 -43.69
N ALA A 128 -12.05 -10.48 -44.24
CA ALA A 128 -11.25 -9.29 -44.57
C ALA A 128 -11.08 -8.29 -43.41
N LEU A 129 -10.77 -8.80 -42.22
CA LEU A 129 -10.50 -8.04 -41.00
C LEU A 129 -9.00 -7.74 -40.86
N GLY A 130 -8.65 -6.71 -40.09
CA GLY A 130 -7.24 -6.44 -39.78
C GLY A 130 -6.65 -7.51 -38.87
N TYR A 131 -5.45 -7.99 -39.15
CA TYR A 131 -4.78 -8.99 -38.32
C TYR A 131 -3.31 -8.65 -38.13
N ARG A 132 -2.82 -8.80 -36.90
CA ARG A 132 -1.39 -8.77 -36.62
C ARG A 132 -1.05 -9.69 -35.47
N ALA A 133 -0.06 -10.55 -35.69
CA ALA A 133 0.62 -11.29 -34.64
C ALA A 133 1.94 -10.60 -34.29
N VAL A 134 2.32 -10.66 -33.01
CA VAL A 134 3.62 -10.17 -32.53
C VAL A 134 4.49 -11.37 -32.17
N PRO A 135 5.61 -11.60 -32.88
CA PRO A 135 6.49 -12.73 -32.58
C PRO A 135 7.15 -12.56 -31.21
N LEU A 136 7.33 -13.67 -30.50
CA LEU A 136 8.04 -13.67 -29.22
C LEU A 136 9.54 -13.40 -29.46
N ALA A 137 10.11 -12.46 -28.71
CA ALA A 137 11.55 -12.28 -28.61
C ALA A 137 12.02 -12.40 -27.16
N GLU A 138 13.30 -12.73 -26.99
CA GLU A 138 13.93 -12.82 -25.67
C GLU A 138 13.79 -11.52 -24.88
N GLY A 139 13.47 -11.61 -23.58
CA GLY A 139 13.31 -10.44 -22.71
C GLY A 139 12.05 -9.61 -22.94
N MET A 140 11.15 -10.02 -23.86
CA MET A 140 9.92 -9.29 -24.14
C MET A 140 8.87 -9.44 -23.03
N LEU A 141 8.85 -10.60 -22.36
CA LEU A 141 7.88 -10.94 -21.32
C LEU A 141 8.59 -11.13 -19.97
N ARG A 142 7.98 -10.64 -18.89
CA ARG A 142 8.47 -10.81 -17.50
C ARG A 142 7.94 -12.08 -16.83
N ASP A 143 6.84 -12.59 -17.37
CA ASP A 143 6.21 -13.86 -17.02
C ASP A 143 5.65 -14.49 -18.29
N VAL A 144 4.68 -15.40 -18.19
CA VAL A 144 4.13 -16.11 -19.35
C VAL A 144 3.52 -15.18 -20.40
N VAL A 145 2.93 -14.04 -20.00
CA VAL A 145 2.18 -13.16 -20.94
C VAL A 145 2.41 -11.66 -20.74
N HIS A 146 2.82 -11.22 -19.55
CA HIS A 146 2.93 -9.80 -19.27
C HIS A 146 4.25 -9.23 -19.81
N PRO A 147 4.22 -8.08 -20.51
CA PRO A 147 5.41 -7.52 -21.13
C PRO A 147 6.37 -6.89 -20.11
N THR A 148 7.66 -6.90 -20.45
CA THR A 148 8.66 -5.99 -19.89
C THR A 148 8.49 -4.58 -20.49
N ALA A 149 9.31 -3.61 -20.08
CA ALA A 149 9.30 -2.28 -20.70
C ALA A 149 9.57 -2.34 -22.21
N GLU A 150 10.44 -3.25 -22.65
CA GLU A 150 10.73 -3.47 -24.06
C GLU A 150 9.55 -4.13 -24.78
N GLY A 151 8.91 -5.15 -24.17
CA GLY A 151 7.69 -5.74 -24.73
C GLY A 151 6.55 -4.72 -24.88
N VAL A 152 6.41 -3.79 -23.93
CA VAL A 152 5.43 -2.70 -24.04
C VAL A 152 5.68 -1.84 -25.28
N ARG A 153 6.95 -1.56 -25.60
CA ARG A 153 7.33 -0.79 -26.80
C ARG A 153 6.95 -1.55 -28.07
N VAL A 154 7.33 -2.83 -28.17
CA VAL A 154 7.03 -3.68 -29.33
C VAL A 154 5.52 -3.85 -29.53
N PHE A 155 4.76 -4.07 -28.45
CA PHE A 155 3.30 -4.21 -28.52
C PHE A 155 2.63 -2.91 -28.95
N ALA A 156 3.15 -1.76 -28.51
CA ALA A 156 2.64 -0.46 -28.92
C ALA A 156 2.91 -0.18 -30.40
N ASP A 157 4.10 -0.53 -30.91
CA ASP A 157 4.44 -0.45 -32.34
C ASP A 157 3.51 -1.33 -33.19
N ALA A 158 3.26 -2.56 -32.73
CA ALA A 158 2.35 -3.47 -33.40
C ALA A 158 0.91 -2.95 -33.44
N LEU A 159 0.42 -2.42 -32.32
CA LEU A 159 -0.91 -1.80 -32.23
C LEU A 159 -1.02 -0.60 -33.19
N MET A 160 -0.05 0.32 -33.20
CA MET A 160 -0.09 1.49 -34.10
C MET A 160 -0.16 1.07 -35.56
N ALA A 161 0.73 0.17 -35.98
CA ALA A 161 0.77 -0.26 -37.36
C ALA A 161 -0.50 -1.06 -37.74
N LEU A 162 -1.12 -1.80 -36.82
CA LEU A 162 -2.43 -2.42 -37.05
C LEU A 162 -3.52 -1.36 -37.23
N ILE A 163 -3.53 -0.29 -36.43
CA ILE A 163 -4.50 0.81 -36.56
C ILE A 163 -4.37 1.51 -37.92
N GLU A 164 -3.14 1.75 -38.37
CA GLU A 164 -2.83 2.42 -39.64
C GLU A 164 -3.20 1.58 -40.87
N THR A 165 -2.93 0.28 -40.82
CA THR A 165 -3.10 -0.63 -41.97
C THR A 165 -4.48 -1.25 -42.09
N THR A 166 -5.30 -1.26 -41.03
CA THR A 166 -6.66 -1.82 -41.10
C THR A 166 -7.58 -0.90 -41.92
N PRO A 167 -8.11 -1.36 -43.09
CA PRO A 167 -9.05 -0.59 -43.87
C PRO A 167 -10.45 -0.57 -43.22
N PRO A 168 -11.29 0.43 -43.55
CA PRO A 168 -12.73 0.34 -43.28
C PRO A 168 -13.35 -0.93 -43.86
N LEU A 169 -14.32 -1.50 -43.17
CA LEU A 169 -15.10 -2.63 -43.69
C LEU A 169 -15.77 -2.23 -45.00
N SER A 170 -15.56 -3.03 -46.06
CA SER A 170 -16.30 -2.90 -47.31
C SER A 170 -17.78 -3.24 -47.09
N THR A 171 -18.66 -2.77 -47.98
CA THR A 171 -20.09 -3.12 -47.92
C THR A 171 -20.28 -4.64 -47.92
N THR A 172 -19.58 -5.37 -48.80
CA THR A 172 -19.64 -6.83 -48.86
C THR A 172 -19.17 -7.51 -47.56
N ALA A 173 -18.09 -7.03 -46.94
CA ALA A 173 -17.63 -7.58 -45.66
C ALA A 173 -18.66 -7.30 -44.55
N ARG A 174 -19.22 -6.09 -44.53
CA ARG A 174 -20.26 -5.72 -43.56
C ARG A 174 -21.52 -6.58 -43.72
N ASP A 175 -21.98 -6.81 -44.94
CA ASP A 175 -23.16 -7.62 -45.21
C ASP A 175 -22.96 -9.07 -44.76
N ARG A 176 -21.81 -9.69 -45.11
CA ARG A 176 -21.45 -11.03 -44.65
C ARG A 176 -21.37 -11.13 -43.12
N LEU A 177 -20.79 -10.13 -42.47
CA LEU A 177 -20.68 -10.10 -41.01
C LEU A 177 -22.02 -9.83 -40.33
N ALA A 178 -22.94 -9.11 -40.97
CA ALA A 178 -24.29 -8.88 -40.47
C ALA A 178 -25.18 -10.12 -40.50
N GLU A 179 -24.81 -11.14 -41.29
CA GLU A 179 -25.45 -12.47 -41.26
C GLU A 179 -25.10 -13.27 -39.99
N LEU A 180 -23.95 -12.96 -39.37
CA LEU A 180 -23.57 -13.54 -38.09
C LEU A 180 -24.49 -13.01 -36.99
N ARG A 181 -24.76 -13.84 -35.98
CA ARG A 181 -25.57 -13.49 -34.84
C ARG A 181 -24.77 -13.64 -33.56
N ASN A 182 -25.05 -12.80 -32.58
CA ASN A 182 -24.64 -13.02 -31.21
C ASN A 182 -25.87 -13.47 -30.40
N PRO A 183 -26.09 -14.79 -30.22
CA PRO A 183 -27.23 -15.30 -29.47
C PRO A 183 -27.00 -15.21 -27.95
N TYR A 184 -25.99 -14.48 -27.50
CA TYR A 184 -25.60 -14.37 -26.11
C TYR A 184 -25.71 -12.93 -25.65
N SER A 185 -26.23 -12.75 -24.45
CA SER A 185 -26.32 -11.45 -23.82
C SER A 185 -26.05 -11.57 -22.32
N SER A 186 -26.10 -10.44 -21.64
CA SER A 186 -26.07 -10.38 -20.19
C SER A 186 -27.10 -9.39 -19.67
N ILE A 187 -27.65 -9.72 -18.51
CA ILE A 187 -28.57 -8.88 -17.77
C ILE A 187 -27.79 -8.27 -16.60
N PRO A 188 -27.68 -6.94 -16.49
CA PRO A 188 -27.07 -6.33 -15.32
C PRO A 188 -27.84 -6.70 -14.05
N ALA A 189 -27.16 -7.26 -13.05
CA ALA A 189 -27.80 -7.80 -11.84
C ALA A 189 -28.62 -6.73 -11.09
N TYR A 190 -28.14 -5.48 -11.09
CA TYR A 190 -28.79 -4.37 -10.39
C TYR A 190 -30.16 -3.98 -10.97
N HIS A 191 -30.50 -4.42 -12.19
CA HIS A 191 -31.85 -4.19 -12.74
C HIS A 191 -32.94 -4.97 -11.99
N TYR A 192 -32.61 -6.11 -11.39
CA TYR A 192 -33.58 -7.02 -10.77
C TYR A 192 -33.34 -7.20 -9.26
N GLY A 193 -32.12 -6.98 -8.77
CA GLY A 193 -31.77 -7.09 -7.35
C GLY A 193 -32.21 -5.91 -6.47
N ARG A 194 -33.38 -5.30 -6.70
CA ARG A 194 -33.88 -4.17 -5.89
C ARG A 194 -34.51 -4.69 -4.59
N GLY A 195 -33.72 -4.70 -3.51
CA GLY A 195 -34.11 -5.13 -2.16
C GLY A 195 -33.15 -4.60 -1.08
N SER A 196 -33.05 -5.26 0.07
CA SER A 196 -32.08 -4.95 1.16
C SER A 196 -30.60 -5.06 0.75
N ALA A 197 -30.32 -5.50 -0.48
CA ALA A 197 -28.99 -5.63 -1.05
C ALA A 197 -28.42 -4.26 -1.43
N GLY A 198 -27.21 -3.95 -0.94
CA GLY A 198 -26.49 -2.73 -1.32
C GLY A 198 -25.95 -2.79 -2.75
N LEU A 199 -25.93 -1.65 -3.45
CA LEU A 199 -25.25 -1.54 -4.75
C LEU A 199 -23.78 -1.14 -4.56
N ARG A 200 -22.92 -1.63 -5.43
CA ARG A 200 -21.49 -1.33 -5.41
C ARG A 200 -20.96 -1.17 -6.83
N ASP A 201 -20.39 -0.02 -7.13
CA ASP A 201 -19.67 0.18 -8.38
C ASP A 201 -18.27 -0.41 -8.30
N TYR A 202 -17.83 -1.03 -9.40
CA TYR A 202 -16.49 -1.57 -9.56
C TYR A 202 -15.98 -1.23 -10.95
N ALA A 203 -14.75 -0.71 -11.02
CA ALA A 203 -14.11 -0.41 -12.29
C ALA A 203 -12.66 -0.86 -12.31
N ARG A 204 -12.25 -1.50 -13.41
CA ARG A 204 -10.87 -1.89 -13.65
C ARG A 204 -10.58 -2.01 -15.13
N GLY A 205 -9.39 -1.56 -15.55
CA GLY A 205 -8.93 -1.73 -16.93
C GLY A 205 -9.82 -1.02 -17.96
N GLY A 206 -10.59 -0.01 -17.56
CA GLY A 206 -11.57 0.68 -18.42
C GLY A 206 -12.95 0.01 -18.49
N TYR A 207 -13.14 -1.14 -17.85
CA TYR A 207 -14.46 -1.76 -17.68
C TYR A 207 -15.06 -1.38 -16.33
N GLY A 208 -16.29 -0.86 -16.33
CA GLY A 208 -17.02 -0.47 -15.13
C GLY A 208 -18.36 -1.19 -15.05
N VAL A 209 -18.71 -1.71 -13.87
CA VAL A 209 -19.97 -2.43 -13.62
C VAL A 209 -20.53 -2.06 -12.24
N THR A 210 -21.86 -2.04 -12.14
CA THR A 210 -22.56 -1.93 -10.85
C THR A 210 -22.97 -3.33 -10.39
N ALA A 211 -22.48 -3.74 -9.23
CA ALA A 211 -22.75 -5.04 -8.63
C ALA A 211 -23.82 -4.95 -7.53
N VAL A 212 -24.62 -6.01 -7.40
CA VAL A 212 -25.53 -6.24 -6.27
C VAL A 212 -24.76 -6.97 -5.17
N SER A 213 -24.74 -6.39 -3.97
CA SER A 213 -24.03 -6.95 -2.82
C SER A 213 -24.93 -7.90 -2.03
N ILE A 214 -24.44 -9.11 -1.78
CA ILE A 214 -25.14 -10.20 -1.09
C ILE A 214 -24.39 -10.49 0.21
N PRO A 215 -24.87 -10.00 1.37
CA PRO A 215 -24.21 -10.26 2.66
C PRO A 215 -24.17 -11.77 3.00
N ALA A 216 -23.21 -12.17 3.83
CA ALA A 216 -23.09 -13.54 4.32
C ALA A 216 -24.42 -14.09 4.88
N GLY A 217 -24.86 -15.23 4.36
CA GLY A 217 -26.11 -15.89 4.75
C GLY A 217 -27.36 -15.37 4.03
N GLU A 218 -27.29 -14.21 3.38
CA GLU A 218 -28.42 -13.58 2.70
C GLU A 218 -28.62 -14.11 1.29
N THR A 219 -29.87 -14.06 0.82
CA THR A 219 -30.28 -14.47 -0.53
C THR A 219 -30.85 -13.27 -1.28
N VAL A 220 -30.36 -13.03 -2.50
CA VAL A 220 -30.97 -12.11 -3.45
C VAL A 220 -31.76 -12.91 -4.48
N ARG A 221 -32.97 -12.44 -4.76
CA ARG A 221 -33.88 -13.01 -5.74
C ARG A 221 -33.93 -12.15 -7.00
N PHE A 222 -33.80 -12.79 -8.15
CA PHE A 222 -33.92 -12.18 -9.47
C PHE A 222 -35.17 -12.76 -10.14
N ASP A 223 -36.21 -11.94 -10.29
CA ASP A 223 -37.47 -12.33 -10.92
C ASP A 223 -37.51 -11.80 -12.36
N PHE A 224 -37.41 -12.70 -13.35
CA PHE A 224 -37.34 -12.36 -14.77
C PHE A 224 -38.72 -12.12 -15.43
N GLY A 225 -39.80 -12.16 -14.64
CA GLY A 225 -41.16 -11.93 -15.10
C GLY A 225 -41.90 -13.20 -15.51
N ARG A 226 -42.85 -13.06 -16.45
CA ARG A 226 -43.76 -14.15 -16.84
C ARG A 226 -43.12 -15.16 -17.80
N GLU A 227 -42.19 -14.73 -18.65
CA GLU A 227 -41.51 -15.63 -19.58
C GLU A 227 -40.21 -16.14 -18.96
N PRO A 228 -39.90 -17.45 -19.09
CA PRO A 228 -38.66 -17.99 -18.58
C PRO A 228 -37.46 -17.50 -19.40
N VAL A 229 -36.35 -17.21 -18.72
CA VAL A 229 -35.07 -16.82 -19.32
C VAL A 229 -34.11 -18.00 -19.28
N ARG A 230 -33.35 -18.18 -20.37
CA ARG A 230 -32.30 -19.22 -20.47
C ARG A 230 -31.00 -18.68 -19.87
N VAL A 231 -30.77 -18.96 -18.59
CA VAL A 231 -29.58 -18.53 -17.84
C VAL A 231 -28.43 -19.52 -18.05
N LEU A 232 -27.26 -18.99 -18.38
CA LEU A 232 -26.04 -19.76 -18.65
C LEU A 232 -25.00 -19.64 -17.53
N GLY A 233 -25.04 -18.54 -16.78
CA GLY A 233 -23.99 -18.21 -15.84
C GLY A 233 -24.18 -16.82 -15.24
N TYR A 234 -23.14 -16.35 -14.56
CA TYR A 234 -23.08 -14.98 -14.06
C TYR A 234 -21.63 -14.51 -13.92
N SER A 235 -21.46 -13.20 -13.82
CA SER A 235 -20.23 -12.54 -13.42
C SER A 235 -20.33 -11.99 -12.00
N MET A 236 -19.20 -11.95 -11.30
CA MET A 236 -19.12 -11.48 -9.93
C MET A 236 -17.79 -10.78 -9.65
N ILE A 237 -17.74 -9.94 -8.61
CA ILE A 237 -16.46 -9.45 -8.08
C ILE A 237 -15.89 -10.53 -7.16
N MET A 238 -14.77 -11.10 -7.58
CA MET A 238 -13.93 -11.99 -6.78
C MET A 238 -12.87 -11.17 -6.05
N GLY A 239 -12.72 -11.36 -4.75
CA GLY A 239 -11.73 -10.65 -3.94
C GLY A 239 -11.65 -11.17 -2.50
N PRO A 240 -10.96 -10.43 -1.60
CA PRO A 240 -10.65 -10.92 -0.26
C PRO A 240 -11.88 -11.31 0.57
N ARG A 241 -13.01 -10.62 0.35
CA ARG A 241 -14.26 -10.84 1.07
C ARG A 241 -15.24 -11.78 0.36
N SER A 242 -14.96 -12.19 -0.87
CA SER A 242 -15.83 -13.08 -1.61
C SER A 242 -15.87 -14.46 -0.93
N GLY A 243 -17.01 -15.15 -1.04
CA GLY A 243 -17.16 -16.53 -0.61
C GLY A 243 -17.76 -17.38 -1.72
N ALA A 244 -18.31 -18.54 -1.36
CA ALA A 244 -19.09 -19.33 -2.31
C ALA A 244 -20.47 -18.71 -2.52
N LEU A 245 -21.00 -18.82 -3.73
CA LEU A 245 -22.37 -18.44 -4.07
C LEU A 245 -23.18 -19.71 -4.35
N ASP A 246 -24.27 -19.89 -3.62
CA ASP A 246 -25.25 -20.94 -3.86
C ASP A 246 -26.36 -20.35 -4.73
N LEU A 247 -26.58 -20.95 -5.90
CA LEU A 247 -27.58 -20.56 -6.87
C LEU A 247 -28.68 -21.61 -6.91
N SER A 248 -29.94 -21.19 -6.97
CA SER A 248 -31.06 -22.10 -7.19
C SER A 248 -32.17 -21.51 -8.08
N THR A 249 -32.82 -22.38 -8.87
CA THR A 249 -33.98 -22.02 -9.71
C THR A 249 -35.21 -22.88 -9.41
N GLY A 250 -35.31 -23.41 -8.19
CA GLY A 250 -36.30 -24.43 -7.80
C GLY A 250 -35.75 -25.84 -8.00
N ASP A 251 -35.68 -26.28 -9.25
CA ASP A 251 -35.29 -27.67 -9.61
C ASP A 251 -33.80 -27.86 -9.85
N PHE A 252 -33.03 -26.78 -9.89
CA PHE A 252 -31.60 -26.77 -10.08
C PHE A 252 -30.92 -26.04 -8.95
N ALA A 253 -29.81 -26.61 -8.47
CA ALA A 253 -28.92 -26.00 -7.50
C ALA A 253 -27.48 -26.08 -8.01
N HIS A 254 -26.73 -24.99 -7.87
CA HIS A 254 -25.33 -24.91 -8.25
C HIS A 254 -24.56 -24.10 -7.21
N ARG A 255 -23.38 -24.58 -6.85
CA ARG A 255 -22.48 -23.87 -5.94
C ARG A 255 -21.21 -23.51 -6.69
N ALA A 256 -20.85 -22.23 -6.66
CA ALA A 256 -19.64 -21.73 -7.28
C ALA A 256 -18.73 -21.04 -6.26
N GLY A 257 -17.43 -21.26 -6.37
CA GLY A 257 -16.45 -20.53 -5.59
C GLY A 257 -16.21 -19.13 -6.16
N GLY A 258 -16.54 -18.08 -5.41
CA GLY A 258 -16.14 -16.70 -5.71
C GLY A 258 -14.74 -16.35 -5.17
N TYR A 259 -13.98 -17.35 -4.73
CA TYR A 259 -12.70 -17.17 -4.07
C TYR A 259 -11.65 -18.19 -4.53
N ASP A 260 -10.47 -17.72 -4.88
CA ASP A 260 -9.36 -18.54 -5.36
C ASP A 260 -8.00 -17.99 -4.87
N PRO A 261 -6.85 -18.61 -5.24
CA PRO A 261 -5.53 -18.16 -4.78
C PRO A 261 -5.15 -16.72 -5.16
N PHE A 262 -5.88 -16.07 -6.07
CA PHE A 262 -5.64 -14.69 -6.52
C PHE A 262 -6.53 -13.66 -5.82
N CYS A 263 -7.42 -14.08 -4.92
CA CYS A 263 -8.34 -13.19 -4.19
C CYS A 263 -7.69 -12.33 -3.10
N TYR A 264 -6.39 -12.04 -3.20
CA TYR A 264 -5.73 -10.98 -2.44
C TYR A 264 -5.97 -9.58 -3.03
N TYR A 265 -6.69 -9.48 -4.15
CA TYR A 265 -7.18 -8.27 -4.78
C TYR A 265 -8.52 -8.54 -5.47
N GLU A 266 -9.26 -7.47 -5.78
CA GLU A 266 -10.55 -7.59 -6.46
C GLU A 266 -10.41 -7.63 -7.99
N ARG A 267 -11.17 -8.54 -8.61
CA ARG A 267 -11.31 -8.67 -10.06
C ARG A 267 -12.70 -9.17 -10.41
N ILE A 268 -13.07 -9.05 -11.67
CA ILE A 268 -14.29 -9.68 -12.16
C ILE A 268 -13.98 -11.13 -12.49
N GLY A 269 -14.70 -12.04 -11.86
CA GLY A 269 -14.76 -13.44 -12.23
C GLY A 269 -16.09 -13.78 -12.87
N ALA A 270 -16.18 -15.02 -13.34
CA ALA A 270 -17.40 -15.51 -13.94
C ALA A 270 -17.56 -17.02 -13.69
N THR A 271 -18.79 -17.47 -13.70
CA THR A 271 -19.16 -18.87 -13.55
C THR A 271 -20.19 -19.22 -14.60
N PHE A 272 -19.98 -20.37 -15.24
CA PHE A 272 -20.98 -21.00 -16.09
C PHE A 272 -21.49 -22.28 -15.45
N PHE A 273 -22.73 -22.60 -15.75
CA PHE A 273 -23.36 -23.88 -15.43
C PHE A 273 -24.16 -24.36 -16.64
N ARG A 274 -24.72 -25.57 -16.54
CA ARG A 274 -25.61 -26.08 -17.59
C ARG A 274 -26.77 -25.10 -17.75
N GLU A 275 -27.11 -24.73 -18.98
CA GLU A 275 -28.23 -23.84 -19.27
C GLU A 275 -29.49 -24.21 -18.48
N GLN A 276 -30.09 -23.21 -17.83
CA GLN A 276 -31.33 -23.34 -17.08
C GLN A 276 -32.38 -22.38 -17.63
N SER A 277 -33.56 -22.90 -17.93
CA SER A 277 -34.73 -22.07 -18.26
C SER A 277 -35.49 -21.78 -16.97
N CYS A 278 -35.48 -20.53 -16.49
CA CYS A 278 -36.13 -20.17 -15.24
C CYS A 278 -36.79 -18.80 -15.29
N ARG A 279 -37.88 -18.64 -14.53
CA ARG A 279 -38.52 -17.34 -14.28
C ARG A 279 -37.93 -16.61 -13.08
N ARG A 280 -37.25 -17.36 -12.23
CA ARG A 280 -36.69 -16.90 -10.97
C ARG A 280 -35.34 -17.56 -10.72
N LEU A 281 -34.42 -16.76 -10.21
CA LEU A 281 -33.09 -17.17 -9.79
C LEU A 281 -32.84 -16.63 -8.38
N ASP A 282 -32.58 -17.53 -7.43
CA ASP A 282 -32.14 -17.16 -6.09
C ASP A 282 -30.63 -17.37 -6.00
N ILE A 283 -29.90 -16.37 -5.47
CA ILE A 283 -28.45 -16.46 -5.24
C ILE A 283 -28.16 -16.07 -3.79
N ARG A 284 -27.54 -16.98 -3.05
CA ARG A 284 -27.17 -16.84 -1.64
C ARG A 284 -25.67 -16.78 -1.48
N GLN A 285 -25.17 -15.87 -0.65
CA GLN A 285 -23.76 -15.86 -0.25
C GLN A 285 -23.54 -16.81 0.93
N ASP A 286 -22.73 -17.85 0.73
CA ASP A 286 -22.36 -18.75 1.82
C ASP A 286 -21.49 -17.99 2.86
N PRO A 287 -21.80 -18.09 4.17
CA PRO A 287 -21.01 -17.44 5.22
C PRO A 287 -19.65 -18.08 5.50
N ALA A 288 -19.40 -19.32 5.06
CA ALA A 288 -18.18 -20.06 5.32
C ALA A 288 -16.95 -19.41 4.69
N LEU A 289 -15.83 -19.46 5.42
CA LEU A 289 -14.55 -18.99 4.90
C LEU A 289 -14.05 -19.94 3.79
N PRO A 290 -13.60 -19.41 2.65
CA PRO A 290 -13.01 -20.21 1.59
C PRO A 290 -11.76 -20.96 2.07
N GLY A 291 -11.64 -22.23 1.67
CA GLY A 291 -10.45 -23.04 1.96
C GLY A 291 -9.24 -22.76 1.06
N ALA A 292 -9.38 -21.93 0.02
CA ALA A 292 -8.29 -21.69 -0.93
C ALA A 292 -7.15 -20.88 -0.27
N LYS A 293 -5.92 -21.37 -0.40
CA LYS A 293 -4.73 -20.66 0.07
C LYS A 293 -4.36 -19.55 -0.92
N LEU A 294 -4.24 -18.32 -0.42
CA LEU A 294 -3.80 -17.19 -1.24
C LEU A 294 -2.32 -17.35 -1.63
N LEU A 295 -1.99 -16.98 -2.87
CA LEU A 295 -0.60 -16.93 -3.33
C LEU A 295 0.20 -15.83 -2.61
N LYS A 296 -0.47 -14.76 -2.17
CA LYS A 296 0.13 -13.67 -1.39
C LYS A 296 -0.88 -13.01 -0.46
N GLY A 297 -0.39 -12.37 0.59
CA GLY A 297 -1.22 -11.68 1.59
C GLY A 297 -1.83 -12.62 2.63
N THR A 298 -2.58 -12.04 3.57
CA THR A 298 -3.30 -12.76 4.61
C THR A 298 -4.76 -12.93 4.17
N PRO A 299 -5.36 -14.13 4.25
CA PRO A 299 -6.78 -14.30 4.02
C PRO A 299 -7.60 -13.39 4.93
N ASP A 300 -8.58 -12.69 4.35
CA ASP A 300 -9.54 -11.90 5.12
C ASP A 300 -10.50 -12.87 5.83
N THR A 301 -10.58 -12.77 7.16
CA THR A 301 -11.43 -13.62 8.02
C THR A 301 -12.78 -12.97 8.38
N GLY A 302 -13.07 -11.79 7.84
CA GLY A 302 -14.31 -11.07 8.06
C GLY A 302 -15.54 -11.70 7.38
N PRO A 303 -16.74 -11.13 7.58
CA PRO A 303 -17.95 -11.62 6.96
C PRO A 303 -17.86 -11.62 5.43
N ARG A 304 -18.27 -12.74 4.81
CA ARG A 304 -18.29 -12.92 3.37
C ARG A 304 -19.27 -11.96 2.70
N LEU A 305 -18.95 -11.55 1.48
CA LEU A 305 -19.74 -10.62 0.71
C LEU A 305 -19.72 -11.04 -0.76
N GLY A 306 -20.88 -11.40 -1.27
CA GLY A 306 -21.09 -11.67 -2.69
C GLY A 306 -21.31 -10.37 -3.44
N HIS A 307 -20.79 -10.27 -4.65
CA HIS A 307 -21.01 -9.11 -5.51
C HIS A 307 -21.34 -9.59 -6.91
N LEU A 308 -22.63 -9.63 -7.25
CA LEU A 308 -23.09 -10.11 -8.55
C LEU A 308 -23.14 -8.95 -9.54
N CYS A 309 -22.45 -9.06 -10.68
CA CYS A 309 -22.36 -8.00 -11.69
C CYS A 309 -23.44 -8.18 -12.77
N SER A 310 -23.39 -9.30 -13.51
CA SER A 310 -24.32 -9.59 -14.61
C SER A 310 -24.71 -11.07 -14.63
N ILE A 311 -25.91 -11.37 -15.12
CA ILE A 311 -26.43 -12.72 -15.35
C ILE A 311 -26.32 -13.01 -16.84
N PHE A 312 -25.62 -14.07 -17.22
CA PHE A 312 -25.44 -14.44 -18.62
C PHE A 312 -26.63 -15.24 -19.13
N ILE A 313 -27.12 -14.88 -20.32
CA ILE A 313 -28.33 -15.48 -20.90
C ILE A 313 -28.09 -15.91 -22.35
N ALA A 314 -28.88 -16.89 -22.81
CA ALA A 314 -29.06 -17.20 -24.22
C ALA A 314 -30.30 -16.46 -24.77
N GLY A 315 -30.14 -15.76 -25.89
CA GLY A 315 -31.16 -14.98 -26.60
C GLY A 315 -30.85 -13.49 -26.70
N ASP A 316 -31.45 -12.84 -27.69
CA ASP A 316 -31.12 -11.46 -28.12
C ASP A 316 -31.77 -10.37 -27.25
N SER A 317 -32.64 -10.73 -26.30
CA SER A 317 -33.36 -9.75 -25.47
C SER A 317 -33.55 -10.21 -24.03
N ALA A 318 -33.09 -9.38 -23.10
CA ALA A 318 -33.49 -9.47 -21.71
C ALA A 318 -34.98 -9.07 -21.61
N PRO A 319 -35.84 -9.82 -20.89
CA PRO A 319 -37.20 -9.37 -20.63
C PRO A 319 -37.14 -8.06 -19.84
N ALA A 320 -37.92 -7.04 -20.22
CA ALA A 320 -37.94 -5.78 -19.48
C ALA A 320 -38.19 -6.05 -17.98
N PRO A 321 -37.44 -5.42 -17.04
CA PRO A 321 -37.62 -5.67 -15.63
C PRO A 321 -39.06 -5.38 -15.22
N THR A 322 -39.76 -6.40 -14.73
CA THR A 322 -41.11 -6.23 -14.21
C THR A 322 -40.99 -5.52 -12.87
N VAL A 323 -41.19 -4.19 -12.85
CA VAL A 323 -41.13 -3.42 -11.60
C VAL A 323 -42.39 -3.72 -10.78
N THR A 324 -42.40 -4.83 -10.07
CA THR A 324 -43.31 -5.06 -8.94
C THR A 324 -42.58 -4.66 -7.68
N ALA A 325 -42.57 -3.36 -7.36
CA ALA A 325 -42.11 -2.90 -6.06
C ALA A 325 -43.06 -3.42 -4.98
N PRO A 326 -42.60 -4.21 -3.98
CA PRO A 326 -43.36 -4.40 -2.77
C PRO A 326 -43.34 -3.07 -2.02
N ALA A 327 -44.50 -2.46 -1.80
CA ALA A 327 -44.66 -1.31 -0.92
C ALA A 327 -44.42 -1.73 0.53
N ALA A 328 -43.16 -1.83 0.95
CA ALA A 328 -42.81 -1.82 2.35
C ALA A 328 -42.66 -0.36 2.79
N PRO A 329 -43.37 0.10 3.85
CA PRO A 329 -43.19 1.44 4.36
C PRO A 329 -41.76 1.54 4.91
N ILE A 330 -40.92 2.35 4.26
CA ILE A 330 -39.64 2.75 4.81
C ILE A 330 -39.97 3.62 6.02
N SER A 331 -39.90 3.03 7.21
CA SER A 331 -39.87 3.79 8.46
C SER A 331 -38.74 4.81 8.35
N ALA A 332 -39.09 6.09 8.35
CA ALA A 332 -38.10 7.16 8.32
C ALA A 332 -37.07 6.94 9.45
N PRO A 333 -35.76 7.04 9.17
CA PRO A 333 -34.77 7.01 10.23
C PRO A 333 -35.06 8.16 11.21
N PRO A 334 -34.85 7.96 12.53
CA PRO A 334 -35.00 9.04 13.48
C PRO A 334 -34.11 10.22 13.06
N PRO A 335 -34.61 11.47 13.13
CA PRO A 335 -33.84 12.63 12.71
C PRO A 335 -32.54 12.68 13.50
N SER A 336 -31.41 12.60 12.79
CA SER A 336 -30.09 12.79 13.37
C SER A 336 -30.04 14.20 13.96
N THR A 337 -29.69 14.31 15.23
CA THR A 337 -29.42 15.55 15.98
C THR A 337 -28.11 16.20 15.53
N LEU A 338 -27.96 16.48 14.23
CA LEU A 338 -26.94 17.38 13.71
C LEU A 338 -27.54 18.79 13.66
N ASN A 339 -26.84 19.71 14.32
CA ASN A 339 -27.22 21.10 14.57
C ASN A 339 -27.92 21.78 13.40
N ALA A 340 -28.97 22.55 13.73
CA ALA A 340 -29.67 23.42 12.80
C ALA A 340 -28.69 24.27 11.98
N LEU A 341 -28.66 24.03 10.67
CA LEU A 341 -27.98 24.89 9.72
C LEU A 341 -28.64 26.27 9.72
N PRO A 342 -27.88 27.37 9.71
CA PRO A 342 -28.46 28.70 9.52
C PRO A 342 -29.11 28.80 8.14
N ALA A 343 -30.12 29.67 8.05
CA ALA A 343 -30.97 29.88 6.87
C ALA A 343 -30.20 29.92 5.54
N ALA A 344 -30.80 29.30 4.51
CA ALA A 344 -30.24 29.16 3.17
C ALA A 344 -29.68 30.49 2.63
N VAL A 345 -28.35 30.56 2.56
CA VAL A 345 -27.64 31.60 1.83
C VAL A 345 -27.99 31.45 0.34
N PRO A 346 -28.39 32.52 -0.37
CA PRO A 346 -28.71 32.43 -1.79
C PRO A 346 -27.51 31.90 -2.58
N ALA A 347 -27.75 30.89 -3.40
CA ALA A 347 -26.73 30.27 -4.24
C ALA A 347 -26.10 31.30 -5.17
N ILE A 348 -24.77 31.45 -5.09
CA ILE A 348 -23.98 32.32 -5.97
C ILE A 348 -24.07 31.74 -7.41
N PRO A 349 -24.23 32.56 -8.45
CA PRO A 349 -24.25 32.09 -9.84
C PRO A 349 -23.04 31.21 -10.14
N ALA A 350 -23.26 30.02 -10.71
CA ALA A 350 -22.23 29.03 -11.05
C ALA A 350 -21.33 29.45 -12.23
N GLU A 351 -20.97 30.72 -12.31
CA GLU A 351 -20.05 31.25 -13.31
C GLU A 351 -18.63 30.78 -12.99
N ARG A 352 -18.16 29.80 -13.79
CA ARG A 352 -16.78 29.28 -13.88
C ARG A 352 -16.02 29.20 -12.55
N GLN A 353 -16.55 28.44 -11.60
CA GLN A 353 -15.78 28.04 -10.42
C GLN A 353 -14.68 27.04 -10.83
N HIS A 354 -13.45 27.28 -10.41
CA HIS A 354 -12.31 26.38 -10.60
C HIS A 354 -11.76 26.01 -9.24
N VAL A 355 -12.06 24.77 -8.83
CA VAL A 355 -11.72 24.20 -7.53
C VAL A 355 -10.44 23.41 -7.67
N LEU A 356 -9.43 23.79 -6.91
CA LEU A 356 -8.18 23.05 -6.74
C LEU A 356 -8.19 22.40 -5.36
N THR A 357 -8.14 21.07 -5.31
CA THR A 357 -8.00 20.33 -4.05
C THR A 357 -6.55 19.90 -3.86
N VAL A 358 -5.90 20.32 -2.78
CA VAL A 358 -4.53 19.93 -2.46
C VAL A 358 -4.54 19.11 -1.18
N GLY A 359 -3.99 17.89 -1.25
CA GLY A 359 -3.94 16.98 -0.13
C GLY A 359 -2.89 15.90 -0.30
N PHE A 360 -3.07 14.79 0.41
CA PHE A 360 -2.05 13.75 0.51
C PHE A 360 -2.51 12.43 -0.15
N SER A 361 -2.26 11.29 0.49
CA SER A 361 -2.54 9.98 -0.12
C SER A 361 -4.03 9.72 -0.37
N VAL A 362 -4.92 10.29 0.44
CA VAL A 362 -6.37 10.17 0.25
C VAL A 362 -6.83 10.96 -0.98
N THR A 363 -6.25 12.14 -1.19
CA THR A 363 -6.51 12.98 -2.37
C THR A 363 -5.90 12.38 -3.66
N ASP A 364 -4.73 11.72 -3.57
CA ASP A 364 -4.03 11.10 -4.72
C ASP A 364 -4.80 9.91 -5.33
N GLN A 365 -5.37 9.04 -4.49
CA GLN A 365 -6.10 7.84 -4.95
C GLN A 365 -7.40 8.20 -5.70
N HIS A 366 -8.12 7.24 -6.29
CA HIS A 366 -9.48 7.48 -6.81
C HIS A 366 -10.33 8.04 -5.65
N SER A 367 -10.46 9.37 -5.59
CA SER A 367 -10.75 10.13 -4.37
C SER A 367 -12.17 10.66 -4.39
N PHE A 368 -12.59 11.24 -3.26
CA PHE A 368 -13.83 11.99 -3.12
C PHE A 368 -13.96 13.16 -4.12
N VAL A 369 -12.86 13.68 -4.68
CA VAL A 369 -12.90 14.75 -5.69
C VAL A 369 -13.51 14.26 -7.02
N GLU A 370 -13.22 13.02 -7.43
CA GLU A 370 -13.84 12.44 -8.63
C GLU A 370 -15.34 12.23 -8.45
N PHE A 371 -15.77 11.79 -7.26
CA PHE A 371 -17.16 11.60 -6.90
C PHE A 371 -17.91 12.95 -6.86
N ALA A 372 -17.29 13.98 -6.29
CA ALA A 372 -17.82 15.34 -6.31
C ALA A 372 -18.01 15.86 -7.74
N ARG A 373 -17.03 15.63 -8.62
CA ARG A 373 -17.12 15.99 -10.05
C ARG A 373 -18.32 15.31 -10.72
N GLN A 374 -18.49 14.00 -10.52
CA GLN A 374 -19.61 13.24 -11.08
C GLN A 374 -20.96 13.72 -10.52
N ARG A 375 -21.03 14.03 -9.22
CA ARG A 375 -22.24 14.55 -8.58
C ARG A 375 -22.61 15.94 -9.10
N CYS A 376 -21.63 16.83 -9.27
CA CYS A 376 -21.83 18.14 -9.88
C CYS A 376 -22.30 18.04 -11.34
N ALA A 377 -21.75 17.11 -12.12
CA ALA A 377 -22.20 16.87 -13.48
C ALA A 377 -23.68 16.43 -13.51
N ARG A 378 -24.09 15.54 -12.60
CA ARG A 378 -25.49 15.07 -12.48
C ARG A 378 -26.46 16.15 -12.00
N SER A 379 -26.01 17.09 -11.16
CA SER A 379 -26.85 18.17 -10.61
C SER A 379 -26.89 19.43 -11.47
N GLY A 380 -26.37 19.40 -12.70
CA GLY A 380 -26.32 20.56 -13.59
C GLY A 380 -25.25 21.60 -13.25
N ARG A 381 -24.37 21.32 -12.27
CA ARG A 381 -23.19 22.12 -11.91
C ARG A 381 -21.95 21.76 -12.74
N SER A 382 -22.14 21.36 -14.00
CA SER A 382 -21.06 20.90 -14.90
C SER A 382 -20.04 21.98 -15.27
N ARG A 383 -20.34 23.25 -14.99
CA ARG A 383 -19.43 24.40 -15.18
C ARG A 383 -18.34 24.51 -14.11
N ILE A 384 -18.41 23.73 -13.03
CA ILE A 384 -17.36 23.68 -12.02
C ILE A 384 -16.21 22.82 -12.55
N ARG A 385 -15.03 23.41 -12.69
CA ARG A 385 -13.80 22.68 -12.99
C ARG A 385 -13.19 22.18 -11.69
N PHE A 386 -12.83 20.89 -11.66
CA PHE A 386 -12.16 20.25 -10.53
C PHE A 386 -10.77 19.80 -10.93
N ASP A 387 -9.75 20.41 -10.32
CA ASP A 387 -8.38 19.96 -10.34
C ASP A 387 -8.02 19.41 -8.95
N LYS A 388 -7.08 18.47 -8.89
CA LYS A 388 -6.57 17.94 -7.63
C LYS A 388 -5.07 17.72 -7.68
N VAL A 389 -4.42 17.90 -6.54
CA VAL A 389 -3.00 17.62 -6.29
C VAL A 389 -2.88 16.77 -5.03
N GLY A 390 -2.67 15.48 -5.21
CA GLY A 390 -2.43 14.53 -4.12
C GLY A 390 -0.97 14.11 -4.03
N ILE A 391 -0.31 14.42 -2.92
CA ILE A 391 1.11 14.11 -2.72
C ILE A 391 1.29 13.19 -1.50
N GLY A 392 1.29 11.88 -1.72
CA GLY A 392 1.35 10.90 -0.62
C GLY A 392 2.60 11.05 0.26
N ALA A 393 2.42 10.82 1.58
CA ALA A 393 3.47 10.84 2.61
C ALA A 393 4.12 12.20 2.88
N TRP A 394 3.48 13.29 2.46
CA TRP A 394 3.87 14.65 2.81
C TRP A 394 3.12 15.19 4.03
N THR A 395 3.63 16.30 4.54
CA THR A 395 3.07 17.10 5.62
C THR A 395 2.82 18.54 5.13
N PRO A 396 1.95 19.30 5.83
CA PRO A 396 1.75 20.73 5.57
C PRO A 396 3.05 21.54 5.59
N PHE A 397 4.00 21.16 6.46
CA PHE A 397 5.32 21.80 6.54
C PHE A 397 6.15 21.68 5.27
N GLN A 398 5.95 20.61 4.51
CA GLN A 398 6.60 20.43 3.21
C GLN A 398 5.81 21.16 2.12
N LEU A 399 4.47 21.13 2.21
CA LEU A 399 3.57 21.77 1.25
C LEU A 399 3.79 23.29 1.15
N ARG A 400 4.03 24.00 2.27
CA ARG A 400 4.22 25.47 2.28
C ARG A 400 5.35 25.96 1.37
N HIS A 401 6.35 25.12 1.11
CA HIS A 401 7.46 25.47 0.24
C HIS A 401 7.09 25.41 -1.25
N VAL A 402 6.24 24.44 -1.64
CA VAL A 402 5.97 24.14 -3.05
C VAL A 402 4.57 24.58 -3.52
N ILE A 403 3.75 25.12 -2.62
CA ILE A 403 2.37 25.52 -2.96
C ILE A 403 2.32 26.54 -4.11
N ASP A 404 3.34 27.39 -4.24
CA ASP A 404 3.48 28.31 -5.35
C ASP A 404 3.53 27.58 -6.69
N GLN A 405 4.40 26.57 -6.81
CA GLN A 405 4.50 25.74 -8.02
C GLN A 405 3.18 25.02 -8.32
N ILE A 406 2.48 24.55 -7.28
CA ILE A 406 1.16 23.91 -7.44
C ILE A 406 0.15 24.92 -8.01
N LEU A 407 0.07 26.11 -7.45
CA LEU A 407 -0.87 27.13 -7.91
C LEU A 407 -0.52 27.63 -9.32
N ASP A 408 0.77 27.72 -9.65
CA ASP A 408 1.24 28.13 -10.98
C ASP A 408 0.96 27.06 -12.05
N LEU A 409 0.88 25.78 -11.69
CA LEU A 409 0.43 24.69 -12.58
C LEU A 409 -1.09 24.70 -12.79
N HIS A 410 -1.84 25.24 -11.82
CA HIS A 410 -3.30 25.25 -11.78
C HIS A 410 -3.86 26.67 -11.86
N GLN A 411 -3.31 27.47 -12.79
CA GLN A 411 -3.71 28.86 -13.00
C GLN A 411 -5.23 28.98 -13.22
N GLY A 412 -5.81 30.01 -12.62
CA GLY A 412 -7.25 30.28 -12.68
C GLY A 412 -8.06 29.61 -11.57
N ALA A 413 -7.45 28.80 -10.71
CA ALA A 413 -8.11 28.28 -9.52
C ALA A 413 -8.56 29.45 -8.63
N ASN A 414 -9.87 29.57 -8.40
CA ASN A 414 -10.46 30.60 -7.54
C ASN A 414 -10.95 30.03 -6.20
N HIS A 415 -10.95 28.70 -6.04
CA HIS A 415 -11.24 28.02 -4.79
C HIS A 415 -10.18 26.96 -4.50
N LEU A 416 -9.46 27.11 -3.38
CA LEU A 416 -8.49 26.13 -2.88
C LEU A 416 -9.07 25.35 -1.70
N ILE A 417 -9.09 24.02 -1.78
CA ILE A 417 -9.48 23.13 -0.68
C ILE A 417 -8.23 22.40 -0.19
N LEU A 418 -7.90 22.53 1.10
CA LEU A 418 -6.74 21.91 1.72
C LEU A 418 -7.18 20.71 2.58
N GLU A 419 -6.82 19.50 2.13
CA GLU A 419 -6.96 18.25 2.90
C GLU A 419 -5.64 17.97 3.61
N ILE A 420 -5.46 18.54 4.81
CA ILE A 420 -4.13 18.62 5.43
C ILE A 420 -4.01 18.01 6.83
N ALA A 421 -5.08 17.41 7.36
CA ALA A 421 -5.09 16.78 8.69
C ALA A 421 -4.50 15.36 8.72
N THR A 422 -3.17 15.22 8.60
CA THR A 422 -2.49 13.90 8.56
C THR A 422 -2.15 13.32 9.93
N SER A 423 -1.87 12.01 10.00
CA SER A 423 -1.28 11.39 11.22
C SER A 423 0.11 11.90 11.51
N GLN A 424 0.88 12.18 10.46
CA GLN A 424 2.25 12.64 10.61
C GLN A 424 2.29 13.91 11.44
N MET A 425 1.34 14.84 11.24
CA MET A 425 1.20 16.05 12.06
C MET A 425 1.00 15.75 13.54
N ARG A 426 0.14 14.78 13.86
CA ARG A 426 -0.19 14.40 15.25
C ARG A 426 0.98 13.73 15.98
N GLY A 427 1.83 13.03 15.23
CA GLY A 427 3.05 12.41 15.77
C GLY A 427 4.27 13.33 15.80
N THR A 428 4.19 14.55 15.25
CA THR A 428 5.34 15.47 15.29
C THR A 428 5.42 16.17 16.65
N ASN A 429 6.62 16.24 17.23
CA ASN A 429 6.92 17.09 18.39
C ASN A 429 7.04 18.58 18.01
N ARG A 430 6.53 18.99 16.84
CA ARG A 430 6.64 20.38 16.39
C ARG A 430 5.67 21.27 17.16
N PRO A 431 6.06 22.52 17.48
CA PRO A 431 5.17 23.46 18.13
C PRO A 431 3.91 23.70 17.29
N ARG A 432 2.76 23.76 17.96
CA ARG A 432 1.46 24.12 17.36
C ARG A 432 1.50 25.45 16.60
N THR A 433 2.37 26.38 17.04
CA THR A 433 2.60 27.67 16.40
C THR A 433 3.23 27.54 15.01
N ASP A 434 4.10 26.55 14.77
CA ASP A 434 4.69 26.28 13.44
C ASP A 434 3.62 25.82 12.45
N HIS A 435 2.65 25.01 12.92
CA HIS A 435 1.53 24.58 12.07
C HIS A 435 0.61 25.75 11.72
N ARG A 436 0.30 26.63 12.68
CA ARG A 436 -0.47 27.85 12.39
C ARG A 436 0.22 28.73 11.36
N ALA A 437 1.53 29.00 11.53
CA ALA A 437 2.30 29.79 10.57
C ALA A 437 2.35 29.14 9.17
N THR A 438 2.34 27.80 9.13
CA THR A 438 2.22 27.03 7.89
C THR A 438 0.89 27.27 7.19
N LEU A 439 -0.23 27.28 7.92
CA LEU A 439 -1.55 27.59 7.37
C LEU A 439 -1.62 29.03 6.84
N GLU A 440 -1.07 29.99 7.60
CA GLU A 440 -0.99 31.39 7.19
C GLU A 440 -0.22 31.55 5.88
N ALA A 441 0.95 30.92 5.75
CA ALA A 441 1.75 30.97 4.53
C ALA A 441 1.06 30.31 3.32
N LEU A 442 0.41 29.16 3.51
CA LEU A 442 -0.36 28.49 2.45
C LEU A 442 -1.48 29.41 1.95
N CYS A 443 -2.21 30.04 2.86
CA CYS A 443 -3.32 30.93 2.53
C CYS A 443 -2.83 32.24 1.90
N ALA A 444 -1.76 32.84 2.41
CA ALA A 444 -1.15 34.05 1.87
C ALA A 444 -0.76 33.86 0.40
N LYS A 445 -0.06 32.77 0.10
CA LYS A 445 0.39 32.42 -1.26
C LYS A 445 -0.76 32.15 -2.22
N ALA A 446 -1.84 31.52 -1.73
CA ALA A 446 -3.06 31.31 -2.49
C ALA A 446 -3.75 32.64 -2.84
N VAL A 447 -3.95 33.50 -1.85
CA VAL A 447 -4.57 34.83 -2.04
C VAL A 447 -3.74 35.72 -2.97
N ALA A 448 -2.40 35.64 -2.88
CA ALA A 448 -1.49 36.35 -3.77
C ALA A 448 -1.69 35.96 -5.26
N ARG A 449 -2.15 34.72 -5.53
CA ARG A 449 -2.43 34.19 -6.87
C ARG A 449 -3.90 34.28 -7.30
N GLY A 450 -4.69 35.07 -6.59
CA GLY A 450 -6.08 35.34 -6.96
C GLY A 450 -7.09 34.30 -6.48
N VAL A 451 -6.70 33.37 -5.60
CA VAL A 451 -7.66 32.48 -4.94
C VAL A 451 -8.57 33.31 -4.02
N THR A 452 -9.88 33.30 -4.27
CA THR A 452 -10.86 34.09 -3.52
C THR A 452 -11.62 33.28 -2.47
N ARG A 453 -11.58 31.95 -2.55
CA ARG A 453 -12.11 31.01 -1.55
C ARG A 453 -11.03 30.04 -1.09
N ILE A 454 -10.91 29.84 0.22
CA ILE A 454 -10.05 28.79 0.78
C ILE A 454 -10.88 28.02 1.80
N SER A 455 -10.77 26.69 1.75
CA SER A 455 -11.43 25.80 2.70
C SER A 455 -10.48 24.76 3.27
N LEU A 456 -10.72 24.34 4.52
CA LEU A 456 -10.03 23.22 5.16
C LEU A 456 -10.97 22.01 5.22
N LEU A 457 -10.46 20.85 4.83
CA LEU A 457 -11.17 19.57 4.90
C LEU A 457 -10.41 18.59 5.78
N ASP A 458 -11.02 18.25 6.92
CA ASP A 458 -10.43 17.34 7.89
C ASP A 458 -11.08 15.95 7.81
N LEU A 459 -10.27 14.95 7.47
CA LEU A 459 -10.72 13.58 7.30
C LEU A 459 -10.45 12.73 8.56
N PRO A 460 -11.36 11.80 8.91
CA PRO A 460 -11.31 11.00 10.13
C PRO A 460 -10.23 9.93 10.07
N ARG A 461 -9.83 9.47 11.27
CA ARG A 461 -8.89 8.37 11.49
C ARG A 461 -9.36 7.55 12.67
N ILE A 462 -9.03 6.25 12.67
CA ILE A 462 -9.43 5.30 13.73
C ILE A 462 -8.95 5.74 15.11
N GLU A 463 -7.73 6.29 15.18
CA GLU A 463 -7.07 6.64 16.44
C GLU A 463 -7.43 8.04 16.97
N VAL A 464 -8.28 8.80 16.26
CA VAL A 464 -8.53 10.22 16.57
C VAL A 464 -9.96 10.42 17.05
N VAL A 465 -10.10 10.85 18.31
CA VAL A 465 -11.37 11.34 18.86
C VAL A 465 -11.47 12.83 18.56
N GLU A 466 -12.40 13.21 17.67
CA GLU A 466 -12.62 14.61 17.22
C GLU A 466 -12.61 15.63 18.37
N ALA A 467 -13.38 15.34 19.42
CA ALA A 467 -13.57 16.26 20.54
C ALA A 467 -12.28 16.56 21.32
N GLU A 468 -11.24 15.73 21.17
CA GLU A 468 -9.97 15.83 21.88
C GLU A 468 -8.81 16.22 20.95
N ASP A 469 -9.01 16.12 19.63
CA ASP A 469 -7.96 16.36 18.66
C ASP A 469 -7.60 17.85 18.54
N TRP A 470 -6.35 18.18 18.88
CA TRP A 470 -5.88 19.55 18.84
C TRP A 470 -5.81 20.11 17.42
N LEU A 471 -5.58 19.25 16.42
CA LEU A 471 -5.42 19.65 15.03
C LEU A 471 -6.76 20.13 14.45
N TRP A 472 -7.84 19.38 14.67
CA TRP A 472 -9.19 19.78 14.25
C TRP A 472 -9.66 21.06 14.94
N LYS A 473 -9.44 21.17 16.26
CA LYS A 473 -9.75 22.41 17.01
C LYS A 473 -9.00 23.62 16.44
N MET A 474 -7.72 23.44 16.10
CA MET A 474 -6.91 24.49 15.49
C MET A 474 -7.43 24.86 14.10
N HIS A 475 -7.66 23.89 13.22
CA HIS A 475 -8.17 24.15 11.87
C HIS A 475 -9.53 24.86 11.90
N ARG A 476 -10.45 24.41 12.75
CA ARG A 476 -11.75 25.05 12.94
C ARG A 476 -11.61 26.50 13.42
N SER A 477 -10.77 26.74 14.43
CA SER A 477 -10.52 28.09 14.95
C SER A 477 -9.84 28.99 13.92
N PHE A 478 -8.88 28.46 13.16
CA PHE A 478 -8.16 29.18 12.11
C PHE A 478 -9.11 29.57 10.97
N ALA A 479 -9.95 28.63 10.52
CA ALA A 479 -10.94 28.89 9.51
C ALA A 479 -11.95 29.97 9.95
N ALA A 480 -12.42 29.90 11.21
CA ALA A 480 -13.30 30.92 11.77
C ALA A 480 -12.64 32.31 11.86
N GLU A 481 -11.37 32.38 12.30
CA GLU A 481 -10.62 33.64 12.42
C GLU A 481 -10.44 34.34 11.07
N HIS A 482 -10.20 33.58 10.01
CA HIS A 482 -9.85 34.11 8.68
C HIS A 482 -11.01 34.08 7.67
N GLY A 483 -12.21 33.67 8.09
CA GLY A 483 -13.37 33.56 7.21
C GLY A 483 -13.19 32.52 6.09
N LEU A 484 -12.59 31.38 6.42
CA LEU A 484 -12.37 30.24 5.52
C LEU A 484 -13.51 29.22 5.65
N GLY A 485 -13.75 28.44 4.60
CA GLY A 485 -14.61 27.26 4.70
C GLY A 485 -13.97 26.18 5.58
N TYR A 486 -14.79 25.43 6.32
CA TYR A 486 -14.32 24.30 7.12
C TYR A 486 -15.35 23.17 7.10
N ALA A 487 -14.87 21.96 6.87
CA ALA A 487 -15.64 20.74 7.06
C ALA A 487 -14.77 19.67 7.71
N SER A 488 -15.34 18.95 8.67
CA SER A 488 -14.78 17.70 9.19
C SER A 488 -15.73 16.56 8.92
N VAL A 489 -15.17 15.37 8.73
CA VAL A 489 -15.96 14.14 8.59
C VAL A 489 -15.79 13.32 9.87
N PRO A 490 -16.88 12.92 10.56
CA PRO A 490 -16.78 12.04 11.71
C PRO A 490 -16.39 10.62 11.29
N LEU A 491 -15.67 9.89 12.15
CA LEU A 491 -15.34 8.49 11.88
C LEU A 491 -16.57 7.59 12.06
N GLY A 492 -16.92 6.87 11.01
CA GLY A 492 -17.95 5.83 11.00
C GLY A 492 -17.38 4.43 10.80
N LYS A 493 -18.14 3.41 11.25
CA LYS A 493 -17.77 2.00 11.10
C LYS A 493 -17.65 1.63 9.62
N GLY A 494 -16.54 1.01 9.22
CA GLY A 494 -16.31 0.54 7.85
C GLY A 494 -15.99 1.65 6.83
N MET A 495 -15.72 2.88 7.29
CA MET A 495 -15.36 3.99 6.40
C MET A 495 -13.94 3.89 5.84
N LEU A 496 -13.05 3.15 6.48
CA LEU A 496 -11.64 3.10 6.11
C LEU A 496 -11.21 1.65 5.82
N THR A 497 -10.37 1.47 4.79
CA THR A 497 -9.74 0.18 4.44
C THR A 497 -8.54 -0.15 5.33
N ASP A 498 -7.90 0.90 5.85
CA ASP A 498 -6.84 0.86 6.86
C ASP A 498 -7.04 2.04 7.82
N ASP A 499 -6.04 2.46 8.59
CA ASP A 499 -6.22 3.56 9.56
C ASP A 499 -6.40 4.95 8.90
N VAL A 500 -6.30 5.05 7.57
CA VAL A 500 -6.18 6.33 6.83
C VAL A 500 -7.04 6.39 5.57
N HIS A 501 -7.03 5.35 4.76
CA HIS A 501 -7.58 5.38 3.40
C HIS A 501 -9.05 4.97 3.41
N PRO A 502 -9.95 5.71 2.73
CA PRO A 502 -11.36 5.43 2.75
C PRO A 502 -11.73 4.21 1.90
N THR A 503 -12.72 3.45 2.38
CA THR A 503 -13.53 2.55 1.53
C THR A 503 -14.37 3.37 0.55
N GLU A 504 -15.02 2.74 -0.42
CA GLU A 504 -15.97 3.45 -1.30
C GLU A 504 -17.09 4.16 -0.51
N ALA A 505 -17.62 3.52 0.53
CA ALA A 505 -18.59 4.16 1.43
C ALA A 505 -17.99 5.37 2.17
N GLY A 506 -16.72 5.27 2.59
CA GLY A 506 -16.00 6.40 3.16
C GLY A 506 -15.83 7.56 2.16
N LYS A 507 -15.57 7.27 0.88
CA LYS A 507 -15.43 8.28 -0.18
C LYS A 507 -16.72 9.04 -0.43
N GLU A 508 -17.88 8.38 -0.37
CA GLU A 508 -19.18 9.05 -0.48
C GLU A 508 -19.39 10.05 0.66
N ILE A 509 -19.09 9.65 1.90
CA ILE A 509 -19.20 10.54 3.07
C ILE A 509 -18.20 11.71 2.95
N TYR A 510 -16.99 11.46 2.47
CA TYR A 510 -15.99 12.51 2.21
C TYR A 510 -16.48 13.47 1.12
N THR A 511 -17.17 12.92 0.11
CA THR A 511 -17.79 13.70 -0.96
C THR A 511 -18.89 14.59 -0.41
N ASP A 512 -19.73 14.11 0.51
CA ASP A 512 -20.76 14.94 1.13
C ASP A 512 -20.16 16.16 1.84
N ALA A 513 -19.15 15.96 2.69
CA ALA A 513 -18.46 17.06 3.36
C ALA A 513 -17.79 17.99 2.34
N PHE A 514 -17.11 17.46 1.33
CA PHE A 514 -16.48 18.23 0.27
C PHE A 514 -17.50 19.09 -0.50
N MET A 515 -18.69 18.56 -0.80
CA MET A 515 -19.74 19.28 -1.49
C MET A 515 -20.23 20.49 -0.68
N THR A 516 -20.27 20.41 0.66
CA THR A 516 -20.63 21.58 1.51
C THR A 516 -19.62 22.73 1.42
N LEU A 517 -18.37 22.45 1.02
CA LEU A 517 -17.34 23.47 0.85
C LEU A 517 -17.54 24.25 -0.45
N LEU A 518 -18.17 23.67 -1.48
CA LEU A 518 -18.31 24.30 -2.79
C LEU A 518 -19.17 25.57 -2.76
N ASP A 519 -20.06 25.67 -1.78
CA ASP A 519 -21.02 26.75 -1.63
C ASP A 519 -20.59 27.80 -0.59
N GLN A 520 -19.35 27.70 -0.08
CA GLN A 520 -18.81 28.66 0.86
C GLN A 520 -18.63 30.05 0.21
N PRO A 521 -18.89 31.13 0.95
CA PRO A 521 -18.68 32.49 0.46
C PRO A 521 -17.19 32.75 0.20
N GLU A 522 -16.90 33.81 -0.56
CA GLU A 522 -15.53 34.29 -0.69
C GLU A 522 -14.97 34.78 0.64
N ILE A 523 -13.66 34.71 0.79
CA ILE A 523 -12.95 35.29 1.93
C ILE A 523 -13.26 36.79 1.97
N PRO A 524 -13.75 37.33 3.11
CA PRO A 524 -14.04 38.76 3.25
C PRO A 524 -12.81 39.61 2.91
N PRO A 525 -12.97 40.77 2.24
CA PRO A 525 -11.82 41.60 1.80
C PRO A 525 -10.81 41.90 2.91
N ALA A 526 -11.27 42.28 4.11
CA ALA A 526 -10.39 42.56 5.24
C ALA A 526 -9.55 41.33 5.67
N GLN A 527 -10.13 40.13 5.63
CA GLN A 527 -9.41 38.88 5.94
C GLN A 527 -8.48 38.46 4.80
N ARG A 528 -8.90 38.71 3.55
CA ARG A 528 -8.08 38.49 2.36
C ARG A 528 -6.82 39.36 2.41
N ASP A 529 -6.94 40.63 2.80
CA ASP A 529 -5.81 41.54 2.96
C ASP A 529 -4.91 41.14 4.13
N LYS A 530 -5.50 40.72 5.27
CA LYS A 530 -4.74 40.16 6.40
C LYS A 530 -3.92 38.94 5.97
N LEU A 531 -4.51 38.02 5.23
CA LEU A 531 -3.82 36.83 4.71
C LEU A 531 -2.76 37.18 3.67
N ARG A 532 -3.05 38.10 2.74
CA ARG A 532 -2.09 38.57 1.72
C ARG A 532 -0.83 39.14 2.34
N ASN A 533 -0.97 39.82 3.48
CA ASN A 533 0.12 40.45 4.22
C ASN A 533 0.75 39.54 5.30
N ALA A 534 0.25 38.30 5.46
CA ALA A 534 0.83 37.37 6.42
C ALA A 534 2.22 36.92 5.94
N PRO A 535 3.21 36.79 6.85
CA PRO A 535 4.55 36.39 6.47
C PRO A 535 4.55 34.97 5.88
N ALA A 536 5.09 34.85 4.67
CA ALA A 536 5.27 33.57 3.98
C ALA A 536 6.74 33.38 3.56
N PRO A 537 7.70 33.37 4.52
CA PRO A 537 9.14 33.36 4.23
C PRO A 537 9.61 32.07 3.55
N TRP A 538 8.81 31.02 3.54
CA TRP A 538 9.17 29.74 2.92
C TRP A 538 8.99 29.83 1.42
N ALA A 539 10.02 29.50 0.65
CA ALA A 539 9.96 29.42 -0.80
C ALA A 539 10.62 28.12 -1.28
N CYS A 540 10.62 27.93 -2.59
CA CYS A 540 11.48 26.95 -3.23
C CYS A 540 11.98 27.48 -4.57
N ILE A 541 13.19 27.08 -4.93
CA ILE A 541 13.81 27.35 -6.22
C ILE A 541 13.76 26.03 -7.01
N PRO A 542 13.14 25.96 -8.20
CA PRO A 542 13.19 24.77 -9.02
C PRO A 542 14.64 24.35 -9.26
N ALA A 543 14.95 23.07 -9.10
CA ALA A 543 16.32 22.57 -9.21
C ALA A 543 16.97 22.89 -10.57
N PRO A 544 16.26 22.80 -11.72
CA PRO A 544 16.83 23.19 -13.02
C PRO A 544 17.26 24.65 -13.09
N ASP A 545 16.59 25.56 -12.36
CA ASP A 545 16.84 27.00 -12.46
C ASP A 545 18.11 27.44 -11.71
N CYS A 546 18.61 26.60 -10.80
CA CYS A 546 19.81 26.88 -10.01
C CYS A 546 20.93 25.86 -10.24
N ALA A 547 20.72 24.84 -11.06
CA ALA A 547 21.74 23.82 -11.35
C ALA A 547 22.84 24.39 -12.26
N SER A 548 24.11 24.15 -11.90
CA SER A 548 25.24 24.50 -12.75
C SER A 548 25.35 23.55 -13.96
N GLY A 549 25.61 24.10 -15.14
CA GLY A 549 25.79 23.34 -16.38
C GLY A 549 24.47 23.04 -17.10
N ALA A 550 24.49 22.10 -18.04
CA ALA A 550 23.30 21.58 -18.71
C ALA A 550 22.96 20.19 -18.15
N PRO A 551 22.36 20.10 -16.94
CA PRO A 551 22.09 18.81 -16.33
C PRO A 551 21.06 18.02 -17.15
N GLU A 552 21.17 16.70 -17.11
CA GLU A 552 20.09 15.84 -17.58
C GLU A 552 18.85 16.06 -16.69
N THR A 553 17.67 16.10 -17.29
CA THR A 553 16.42 16.32 -16.56
C THR A 553 15.40 15.22 -16.80
N LYS A 554 14.54 15.01 -15.80
CA LYS A 554 13.40 14.08 -15.84
C LYS A 554 12.14 14.81 -15.40
N VAL A 555 11.04 14.63 -16.14
CA VAL A 555 9.73 15.13 -15.68
C VAL A 555 9.06 14.06 -14.84
N TYR A 556 8.71 14.39 -13.60
CA TYR A 556 7.85 13.57 -12.76
C TYR A 556 6.44 14.13 -12.71
N GLY A 557 5.45 13.24 -12.81
CA GLY A 557 4.04 13.60 -12.72
C GLY A 557 3.26 12.56 -11.93
N ARG A 558 2.53 12.99 -10.91
CA ARG A 558 1.63 12.12 -10.13
C ARG A 558 0.56 12.93 -9.41
N GLY A 559 -0.66 12.40 -9.40
CA GLY A 559 -1.74 12.94 -8.58
C GLY A 559 -2.10 14.38 -8.93
N GLY A 560 -1.81 14.84 -10.16
CA GLY A 560 -1.96 16.23 -10.60
C GLY A 560 -0.74 17.13 -10.34
N PHE A 561 0.23 16.70 -9.53
CA PHE A 561 1.52 17.38 -9.39
C PHE A 561 2.43 17.06 -10.59
N ARG A 562 3.19 18.05 -11.07
CA ARG A 562 4.21 17.88 -12.11
C ARG A 562 5.46 18.70 -11.76
N GLN A 563 6.64 18.10 -11.85
CA GLN A 563 7.89 18.80 -11.58
C GLN A 563 9.01 18.27 -12.48
N THR A 564 9.83 19.19 -13.01
CA THR A 564 11.08 18.85 -13.69
C THR A 564 12.18 18.67 -12.65
N LEU A 565 12.86 17.53 -12.71
CA LEU A 565 13.90 17.12 -11.79
C LEU A 565 15.25 17.14 -12.49
N VAL A 566 16.31 17.51 -11.77
CA VAL A 566 17.70 17.34 -12.19
C VAL A 566 18.15 15.92 -11.84
N SER A 567 18.65 15.17 -12.84
CA SER A 567 19.17 13.82 -12.70
C SER A 567 20.66 13.83 -12.35
N ILE A 568 21.06 13.04 -11.36
CA ILE A 568 22.42 12.93 -10.83
C ILE A 568 22.83 11.45 -10.91
N PRO A 569 23.65 11.03 -11.89
CA PRO A 569 24.12 9.66 -11.99
C PRO A 569 24.91 9.20 -10.75
N GLY A 570 24.91 7.90 -10.48
CA GLY A 570 25.66 7.30 -9.37
C GLY A 570 27.16 7.67 -9.41
N GLY A 571 27.65 8.22 -8.29
CA GLY A 571 29.01 8.76 -8.15
C GLY A 571 29.17 10.22 -8.60
N ALA A 572 28.22 10.78 -9.35
CA ALA A 572 28.29 12.15 -9.84
C ALA A 572 27.87 13.17 -8.77
N VAL A 573 28.36 14.40 -8.93
CA VAL A 573 28.04 15.56 -8.09
C VAL A 573 27.37 16.62 -8.95
N GLN A 574 26.20 17.10 -8.53
CA GLN A 574 25.57 18.28 -9.10
C GLN A 574 25.75 19.47 -8.16
N ARG A 575 26.14 20.63 -8.71
CA ARG A 575 26.17 21.89 -7.97
C ARG A 575 24.92 22.72 -8.29
N PHE A 576 24.44 23.41 -7.26
CA PHE A 576 23.32 24.34 -7.33
C PHE A 576 23.84 25.69 -6.82
N ALA A 577 23.92 26.68 -7.70
CA ALA A 577 24.44 28.01 -7.41
C ALA A 577 23.30 29.02 -7.32
N PHE A 578 23.42 29.95 -6.39
CA PHE A 578 22.41 30.99 -6.14
C PHE A 578 23.03 32.37 -6.40
N GLU A 579 22.26 33.28 -7.01
CA GLU A 579 22.72 34.63 -7.35
C GLU A 579 23.17 35.45 -6.14
N ARG A 580 22.57 35.15 -4.98
CA ARG A 580 22.89 35.70 -3.67
C ARG A 580 22.90 34.58 -2.63
N PRO A 581 23.58 34.74 -1.49
CA PRO A 581 23.44 33.80 -0.38
C PRO A 581 21.97 33.64 0.01
N VAL A 582 21.47 32.40 0.02
CA VAL A 582 20.10 32.05 0.41
C VAL A 582 20.13 31.12 1.63
N GLN A 583 19.08 31.17 2.44
CA GLN A 583 18.93 30.23 3.55
C GLN A 583 18.24 28.95 3.04
N VAL A 584 19.00 27.88 2.83
CA VAL A 584 18.48 26.58 2.40
C VAL A 584 18.03 25.79 3.63
N VAL A 585 16.82 25.24 3.59
CA VAL A 585 16.23 24.45 4.68
C VAL A 585 15.89 23.01 4.27
N GLY A 586 16.12 22.66 3.00
CA GLY A 586 15.78 21.33 2.50
C GLY A 586 15.83 21.24 0.98
N TYR A 587 15.37 20.10 0.47
CA TYR A 587 15.19 19.85 -0.96
C TYR A 587 14.10 18.80 -1.20
N THR A 588 13.49 18.82 -2.38
CA THR A 588 12.63 17.74 -2.87
C THR A 588 13.46 16.76 -3.69
N MET A 589 13.13 15.47 -3.58
CA MET A 589 13.80 14.42 -4.33
C MET A 589 12.84 13.33 -4.76
N LEU A 590 13.14 12.64 -5.85
CA LEU A 590 12.43 11.41 -6.19
C LEU A 590 12.96 10.26 -5.35
N ARG A 591 12.05 9.54 -4.68
CA ARG A 591 12.31 8.24 -4.06
C ARG A 591 11.75 7.16 -4.96
N GLY A 592 12.56 6.20 -5.37
CA GLY A 592 12.11 5.14 -6.27
C GLY A 592 13.11 3.98 -6.36
N PRO A 593 12.82 2.99 -7.24
CA PRO A 593 13.62 1.78 -7.37
C PRO A 593 15.09 2.05 -7.69
N THR A 594 15.38 3.10 -8.46
CA THR A 594 16.73 3.50 -8.89
C THR A 594 17.37 4.54 -7.97
N THR A 595 16.64 5.10 -7.00
CA THR A 595 17.21 6.06 -6.07
C THR A 595 18.15 5.36 -5.09
N GLY A 596 19.29 5.96 -4.76
CA GLY A 596 20.20 5.45 -3.72
C GLY A 596 20.21 6.34 -2.49
N ALA A 597 21.38 6.48 -1.88
CA ALA A 597 21.64 7.55 -0.90
C ALA A 597 22.11 8.83 -1.62
N LEU A 598 21.82 9.98 -1.03
CA LEU A 598 22.25 11.30 -1.50
C LEU A 598 23.08 11.95 -0.40
N THR A 599 24.26 12.44 -0.73
CA THR A 599 25.06 13.28 0.18
C THR A 599 24.94 14.73 -0.25
N LEU A 600 24.44 15.58 0.63
CA LEU A 600 24.30 17.01 0.44
C LEU A 600 25.40 17.73 1.23
N THR A 601 26.02 18.73 0.61
CA THR A 601 26.95 19.64 1.28
C THR A 601 26.53 21.08 1.02
N ALA A 602 26.35 21.84 2.10
CA ALA A 602 25.96 23.24 2.12
C ALA A 602 26.88 24.00 3.09
N GLY A 603 27.92 24.66 2.58
CA GLY A 603 28.96 25.25 3.43
C GLY A 603 29.69 24.18 4.25
N THR A 604 29.68 24.30 5.58
CA THR A 604 30.24 23.30 6.50
C THR A 604 29.27 22.18 6.87
N PHE A 605 27.99 22.32 6.51
CA PHE A 605 26.97 21.32 6.78
C PHE A 605 27.04 20.20 5.74
N THR A 606 27.01 18.95 6.20
CA THR A 606 26.92 17.77 5.34
C THR A 606 25.87 16.82 5.92
N ASP A 607 24.93 16.38 5.07
CA ASP A 607 23.91 15.40 5.42
C ASP A 607 23.89 14.26 4.41
N ARG A 608 23.69 13.03 4.89
CA ARG A 608 23.53 11.84 4.04
C ARG A 608 22.12 11.32 4.20
N ASN A 609 21.31 11.51 3.17
CA ASN A 609 19.91 11.10 3.17
C ASN A 609 19.71 9.84 2.33
N THR A 610 19.07 8.82 2.90
CA THR A 610 18.65 7.65 2.12
C THR A 610 17.37 8.00 1.38
N GLY A 611 17.49 8.30 0.07
CA GLY A 611 16.38 8.46 -0.87
C GLY A 611 15.62 7.17 -1.18
N TYR A 612 15.87 6.11 -0.40
CA TYR A 612 15.37 4.76 -0.57
C TYR A 612 14.77 4.24 0.74
N ASP A 613 13.62 3.59 0.66
CA ASP A 613 13.01 2.89 1.80
C ASP A 613 12.23 1.65 1.31
N ASN A 614 11.58 0.95 2.24
CA ASN A 614 10.82 -0.28 1.95
C ASN A 614 9.61 -0.11 1.02
N ARG A 615 9.26 1.13 0.63
CA ARG A 615 8.22 1.44 -0.34
C ARG A 615 8.78 1.82 -1.71
N CYS A 616 10.09 1.82 -1.93
CA CYS A 616 10.74 2.17 -3.20
C CYS A 616 10.61 1.11 -4.31
N TYR A 617 9.54 0.33 -4.31
CA TYR A 617 9.10 -0.46 -5.47
C TYR A 617 8.30 0.39 -6.49
N TYR A 618 8.13 1.69 -6.24
CA TYR A 618 7.56 2.69 -7.15
C TYR A 618 8.12 4.08 -6.84
N GLU A 619 7.99 4.99 -7.81
CA GLU A 619 8.47 6.37 -7.70
C GLU A 619 7.48 7.29 -6.96
N ARG A 620 8.00 8.07 -6.01
CA ARG A 620 7.27 9.12 -5.29
C ARG A 620 8.17 10.31 -4.98
N LEU A 621 7.58 11.48 -4.90
CA LEU A 621 8.31 12.65 -4.43
C LEU A 621 8.46 12.59 -2.91
N GLY A 622 9.68 12.77 -2.42
CA GLY A 622 10.01 12.94 -1.01
C GLY A 622 10.58 14.32 -0.75
N VAL A 623 10.60 14.71 0.52
CA VAL A 623 11.21 15.96 0.97
C VAL A 623 12.12 15.68 2.14
N THR A 624 13.30 16.29 2.11
CA THR A 624 14.24 16.32 3.21
C THR A 624 14.30 17.74 3.75
N LEU A 625 14.16 17.90 5.06
CA LEU A 625 14.31 19.17 5.76
C LEU A 625 15.48 19.06 6.75
N PHE A 626 16.24 20.14 6.88
CA PHE A 626 17.36 20.27 7.81
C PHE A 626 17.41 21.69 8.40
N GLU A 627 18.32 21.93 9.34
CA GLU A 627 18.48 23.25 9.95
C GLU A 627 18.93 24.28 8.91
N PRO A 628 18.36 25.50 8.91
CA PRO A 628 18.65 26.49 7.88
C PRO A 628 20.15 26.78 7.69
N GLN A 629 20.66 26.62 6.47
CA GLN A 629 22.05 26.88 6.09
C GLN A 629 22.11 28.07 5.14
N THR A 630 22.91 29.09 5.45
CA THR A 630 23.10 30.24 4.54
C THR A 630 24.24 29.94 3.58
N VAL A 631 23.93 29.78 2.29
CA VAL A 631 24.92 29.39 1.28
C VAL A 631 24.69 30.10 -0.05
N SER A 632 25.78 30.35 -0.78
CA SER A 632 25.75 30.76 -2.19
C SER A 632 25.81 29.57 -3.16
N GLU A 633 26.22 28.41 -2.67
CA GLU A 633 26.29 27.16 -3.43
C GLU A 633 25.93 25.97 -2.54
N LEU A 634 25.26 24.99 -3.14
CA LEU A 634 24.94 23.70 -2.55
C LEU A 634 25.37 22.59 -3.52
N THR A 635 25.91 21.50 -3.00
CA THR A 635 26.28 20.33 -3.82
C THR A 635 25.52 19.10 -3.35
N ILE A 636 25.09 18.28 -4.31
CA ILE A 636 24.43 17.00 -4.03
C ILE A 636 25.14 15.92 -4.84
N ARG A 637 25.60 14.87 -4.15
CA ARG A 637 26.19 13.67 -4.74
C ARG A 637 25.21 12.51 -4.64
N GLN A 638 24.94 11.84 -5.76
CA GLN A 638 24.27 10.53 -5.73
C GLN A 638 25.30 9.46 -5.40
N GLU A 639 25.09 8.76 -4.29
CA GLU A 639 25.96 7.67 -3.90
C GLU A 639 25.70 6.43 -4.79
N PRO A 640 26.73 5.68 -5.20
CA PRO A 640 26.58 4.59 -6.16
C PRO A 640 26.00 3.31 -5.54
N GLU A 641 26.05 3.14 -4.22
CA GLU A 641 25.65 1.89 -3.59
C GLU A 641 24.13 1.67 -3.58
N VAL A 642 23.74 0.40 -3.66
CA VAL A 642 22.35 -0.04 -3.57
C VAL A 642 21.96 -0.22 -2.10
N PRO A 643 21.05 0.60 -1.53
CA PRO A 643 20.75 0.57 -0.09
C PRO A 643 20.25 -0.80 0.39
N GLU A 644 20.76 -1.34 1.50
CA GLU A 644 20.33 -2.64 2.07
C GLU A 644 18.99 -2.57 2.80
N ILE A 645 17.92 -2.22 2.08
CA ILE A 645 16.56 -2.12 2.61
C ILE A 645 15.67 -3.12 1.87
N ALA A 646 15.05 -4.02 2.64
CA ALA A 646 14.07 -4.96 2.10
C ALA A 646 12.79 -4.22 1.69
N LEU A 647 12.33 -4.47 0.46
CA LEU A 647 11.09 -3.92 -0.05
C LEU A 647 9.88 -4.68 0.51
N PHE A 648 8.78 -3.98 0.74
CA PHE A 648 7.52 -4.62 1.11
C PHE A 648 6.94 -5.50 -0.01
N LYS A 649 7.26 -5.19 -1.28
CA LYS A 649 6.86 -5.97 -2.46
C LYS A 649 7.81 -5.71 -3.63
N GLY A 650 7.84 -6.66 -4.57
CA GLY A 650 8.65 -6.58 -5.78
C GLY A 650 10.12 -6.87 -5.52
N ASP A 651 10.85 -7.12 -6.60
CA ASP A 651 12.28 -7.34 -6.56
C ASP A 651 13.02 -6.02 -6.43
N LYS A 652 14.17 -6.08 -5.75
CA LYS A 652 15.04 -4.95 -5.58
C LYS A 652 15.73 -4.65 -6.90
N ASP A 653 15.69 -3.38 -7.33
CA ASP A 653 16.46 -2.94 -8.49
C ASP A 653 17.94 -2.81 -8.11
N HIS A 654 18.79 -3.61 -8.75
CA HIS A 654 20.24 -3.64 -8.58
C HIS A 654 21.02 -2.82 -9.64
N GLY A 655 20.32 -2.10 -10.52
CA GLY A 655 20.93 -1.29 -11.57
C GLY A 655 21.65 -0.04 -11.05
N PRO A 656 22.18 0.80 -11.96
CA PRO A 656 22.82 2.05 -11.59
C PRO A 656 21.90 2.98 -10.78
N ARG A 657 22.45 3.63 -9.75
CA ARG A 657 21.70 4.60 -8.95
C ARG A 657 21.58 5.93 -9.67
N THR A 658 20.41 6.57 -9.60
CA THR A 658 20.21 7.93 -10.10
C THR A 658 19.43 8.75 -9.08
N GLY A 659 20.03 9.87 -8.67
CA GLY A 659 19.40 10.86 -7.83
C GLY A 659 18.56 11.80 -8.69
N HIS A 660 17.40 12.20 -8.21
CA HIS A 660 16.59 13.20 -8.91
C HIS A 660 16.16 14.28 -7.91
N ILE A 661 16.54 15.54 -8.17
CA ILE A 661 16.27 16.67 -7.29
C ILE A 661 15.29 17.61 -7.98
N GLY A 662 14.18 17.95 -7.31
CA GLY A 662 13.09 18.73 -7.92
C GLY A 662 13.13 20.22 -7.60
N ALA A 663 13.37 20.55 -6.34
CA ALA A 663 13.49 21.93 -5.88
C ALA A 663 14.40 22.02 -4.65
N ILE A 664 15.08 23.15 -4.51
CA ILE A 664 15.78 23.55 -3.30
C ILE A 664 14.80 24.36 -2.45
N LEU A 665 14.61 23.95 -1.19
CA LEU A 665 13.69 24.61 -0.28
C LEU A 665 14.42 25.70 0.47
N THR A 666 13.89 26.92 0.41
CA THR A 666 14.52 28.09 1.00
C THR A 666 13.64 28.73 2.06
N PHE A 667 14.29 29.50 2.91
CA PHE A 667 13.67 30.44 3.82
C PHE A 667 14.25 31.82 3.51
N GLU A 668 13.40 32.77 3.16
CA GLU A 668 13.76 34.16 3.07
C GLU A 668 13.45 34.78 4.44
N PRO A 669 14.45 34.99 5.32
CA PRO A 669 14.21 35.81 6.50
C PRO A 669 13.69 37.15 5.98
N GLU A 670 12.55 37.62 6.52
CA GLU A 670 11.88 38.85 6.08
C GLU A 670 12.95 39.87 5.70
N ALA A 671 12.88 40.35 4.45
CA ALA A 671 13.69 41.49 4.04
C ALA A 671 13.45 42.54 5.11
N ARG A 672 14.50 42.83 5.90
CA ARG A 672 14.50 43.91 6.88
C ARG A 672 13.82 45.08 6.17
N PRO A 673 12.69 45.60 6.68
CA PRO A 673 11.97 46.66 5.98
C PRO A 673 13.02 47.72 5.59
N PRO A 674 13.03 48.19 4.32
CA PRO A 674 14.03 49.13 3.86
C PRO A 674 14.10 50.26 4.88
N ASP A 675 15.30 50.50 5.45
CA ASP A 675 15.55 51.42 6.56
C ASP A 675 14.69 52.68 6.39
N VAL A 676 13.51 52.70 7.03
CA VAL A 676 12.66 53.88 7.05
C VAL A 676 13.39 54.76 8.05
N GLY A 677 14.17 55.69 7.48
CA GLY A 677 15.21 56.46 8.17
C GLY A 677 14.92 56.64 9.65
N ALA A 678 15.79 56.05 10.47
CA ALA A 678 15.73 56.19 11.92
C ALA A 678 15.51 57.68 12.25
N PRO A 679 14.44 58.05 12.97
CA PRO A 679 14.34 59.40 13.49
C PRO A 679 15.57 59.59 14.39
N GLN A 680 16.36 60.62 14.08
CA GLN A 680 17.45 61.06 14.95
C GLN A 680 16.85 61.42 16.31
N ALA A 681 16.82 60.46 17.23
CA ALA A 681 16.44 60.64 18.60
C ALA A 681 17.71 60.70 19.44
N GLY A 682 17.81 61.78 20.21
CA GLY A 682 19.03 62.22 20.86
C GLY A 682 19.49 61.30 21.98
N LYS A 683 20.74 61.55 22.35
CA LYS A 683 21.42 61.06 23.55
C LYS A 683 20.49 60.94 24.76
N ALA A 684 20.18 59.72 25.17
CA ALA A 684 19.79 59.41 26.54
C ALA A 684 20.51 58.13 26.98
N GLY A 685 21.12 58.20 28.15
CA GLY A 685 22.16 57.30 28.63
C GLY A 685 21.76 55.83 28.76
N ALA A 686 22.75 54.99 28.49
CA ALA A 686 22.76 53.59 28.81
C ALA A 686 22.66 53.37 30.33
N VAL A 687 21.73 52.53 30.76
CA VAL A 687 21.88 51.70 31.96
C VAL A 687 21.39 50.30 31.61
N SER A 688 22.28 49.46 31.11
CA SER A 688 22.05 48.01 31.04
C SER A 688 22.31 47.43 32.43
N ALA A 689 21.27 46.91 33.07
CA ALA A 689 21.44 46.06 34.24
C ALA A 689 22.13 44.74 33.82
N PRO A 690 23.16 44.27 34.54
CA PRO A 690 23.82 43.01 34.22
C PRO A 690 22.85 41.85 34.50
N ALA A 691 22.72 40.94 33.53
CA ALA A 691 22.04 39.67 33.74
C ALA A 691 22.73 38.93 34.89
N GLN A 692 21.97 38.60 35.95
CA GLN A 692 22.44 37.74 37.03
C GLN A 692 22.84 36.37 36.45
N PRO A 693 24.06 35.87 36.75
CA PRO A 693 24.42 34.51 36.38
C PRO A 693 23.55 33.54 37.17
N ALA A 694 23.00 32.54 36.46
CA ALA A 694 22.27 31.45 37.08
C ALA A 694 23.13 30.79 38.17
N ALA A 695 22.54 30.55 39.35
CA ALA A 695 23.23 29.94 40.47
C ALA A 695 23.83 28.58 40.07
N PRO A 696 25.11 28.31 40.38
CA PRO A 696 25.71 27.02 40.07
C PRO A 696 25.01 25.92 40.87
N LEU A 697 24.57 24.87 40.16
CA LEU A 697 24.09 23.64 40.78
C LEU A 697 25.20 23.07 41.70
N PRO A 698 24.84 22.54 42.88
CA PRO A 698 25.83 22.06 43.84
C PRO A 698 26.63 20.91 43.23
N ALA A 699 27.95 21.03 43.25
CA ALA A 699 28.85 19.97 42.82
C ALA A 699 28.68 18.75 43.75
N LEU A 700 28.27 17.61 43.18
CA LEU A 700 28.27 16.32 43.86
C LEU A 700 29.73 15.87 44.05
N THR A 701 30.37 16.33 45.12
CA THR A 701 31.71 15.88 45.52
C THR A 701 31.62 14.56 46.29
N GLY A 702 31.40 13.47 45.56
CA GLY A 702 31.49 12.11 46.09
C GLY A 702 32.11 11.18 45.06
N ARG A 703 33.37 10.77 45.25
CA ARG A 703 34.00 9.70 44.45
C ARG A 703 33.26 8.38 44.75
N ALA A 704 32.38 7.95 43.85
CA ALA A 704 31.82 6.60 43.89
C ALA A 704 32.95 5.60 43.57
N ARG A 705 33.34 4.78 44.54
CA ARG A 705 34.43 3.80 44.42
C ARG A 705 34.04 2.47 43.74
N ALA A 706 32.82 2.33 43.20
CA ALA A 706 32.37 1.09 42.56
C ALA A 706 31.60 1.35 41.26
N THR A 707 32.03 0.65 40.21
CA THR A 707 31.42 0.61 38.87
C THR A 707 30.04 -0.06 38.90
N ARG A 708 29.07 0.43 38.13
CA ARG A 708 27.65 -0.03 38.19
C ARG A 708 27.16 -0.57 36.86
N LEU A 709 26.31 -1.61 36.85
CA LEU A 709 25.69 -2.19 35.63
C LEU A 709 24.19 -1.83 35.57
N ILE A 710 23.71 -1.34 34.41
CA ILE A 710 22.31 -0.95 34.18
C ILE A 710 21.69 -1.87 33.11
N HIS A 711 20.53 -2.46 33.41
CA HIS A 711 19.75 -3.31 32.49
C HIS A 711 18.56 -2.55 31.90
N LEU A 712 18.39 -2.60 30.58
CA LEU A 712 17.25 -1.99 29.89
C LEU A 712 16.44 -3.06 29.15
N HIS A 713 15.15 -3.17 29.47
CA HIS A 713 14.20 -4.03 28.76
C HIS A 713 13.58 -3.29 27.57
N GLN A 714 13.61 -3.86 26.36
CA GLN A 714 12.92 -3.30 25.19
C GLN A 714 12.25 -4.34 24.27
N PRO A 715 11.14 -3.99 23.59
CA PRO A 715 10.59 -4.74 22.45
C PRO A 715 11.44 -4.61 21.18
N ARG A 716 11.31 -5.60 20.28
CA ARG A 716 12.24 -5.98 19.19
C ARG A 716 12.72 -4.90 18.20
N THR A 717 12.15 -3.70 18.12
CA THR A 717 12.36 -2.79 16.98
C THR A 717 13.22 -1.53 17.24
N ALA A 718 13.68 -1.25 18.47
CA ALA A 718 14.37 0.01 18.80
C ALA A 718 15.90 -0.09 19.04
N GLY A 719 16.50 -1.27 18.86
CA GLY A 719 17.85 -1.55 19.36
C GLY A 719 19.04 -0.89 18.64
N ARG A 720 18.88 -0.35 17.43
CA ARG A 720 19.97 0.31 16.66
C ARG A 720 20.01 1.82 16.88
N SER A 721 18.84 2.47 16.86
CA SER A 721 18.67 3.90 17.12
C SER A 721 19.04 4.27 18.55
N LEU A 722 18.73 3.41 19.53
CA LEU A 722 19.14 3.61 20.92
C LEU A 722 20.67 3.54 21.11
N ARG A 723 21.36 2.64 20.39
CA ARG A 723 22.84 2.56 20.45
C ARG A 723 23.49 3.84 19.93
N GLN A 724 22.97 4.38 18.83
CA GLN A 724 23.50 5.61 18.22
C GLN A 724 23.21 6.83 19.10
N ALA A 725 22.01 6.93 19.68
CA ALA A 725 21.64 8.03 20.58
C ALA A 725 22.49 8.06 21.86
N ILE A 726 22.79 6.89 22.45
CA ILE A 726 23.60 6.79 23.67
C ILE A 726 25.09 7.03 23.38
N ALA A 727 25.61 6.47 22.29
CA ALA A 727 27.00 6.68 21.88
C ALA A 727 27.29 8.15 21.51
N ALA A 728 26.30 8.86 20.97
CA ALA A 728 26.44 10.28 20.61
C ALA A 728 26.49 11.24 21.81
N HIS A 729 26.22 10.79 23.03
CA HIS A 729 26.13 11.65 24.23
C HIS A 729 27.14 11.30 25.32
N LEU A 730 28.05 10.34 25.10
CA LEU A 730 29.04 9.89 26.09
C LEU A 730 30.47 9.90 25.53
N ALA A 731 31.44 10.27 26.36
CA ALA A 731 32.86 10.30 25.99
C ALA A 731 33.40 8.87 25.69
N PRO A 732 34.28 8.69 24.68
CA PRO A 732 34.88 7.40 24.33
C PRO A 732 35.57 6.72 25.54
N GLY A 733 35.37 5.40 25.70
CA GLY A 733 35.99 4.59 26.76
C GLY A 733 35.19 4.48 28.07
N ARG A 734 33.99 5.07 28.14
CA ARG A 734 33.10 4.95 29.32
C ARG A 734 31.94 3.97 29.16
N LEU A 735 31.84 3.29 28.01
CA LEU A 735 30.78 2.33 27.72
C LEU A 735 31.37 1.15 26.93
N GLU A 736 31.39 -0.05 27.52
CA GLU A 736 31.64 -1.30 26.79
C GLU A 736 30.31 -1.99 26.51
N LEU A 737 30.05 -2.26 25.23
CA LEU A 737 28.82 -2.89 24.73
C LEU A 737 29.13 -4.33 24.32
N TYR A 738 28.60 -5.29 25.07
CA TYR A 738 28.76 -6.70 24.75
C TYR A 738 27.74 -7.17 23.70
N GLN A 739 28.20 -7.99 22.75
CA GLN A 739 27.32 -8.65 21.77
C GLN A 739 26.73 -9.92 22.40
N PRO A 740 25.40 -10.12 22.35
CA PRO A 740 24.80 -11.33 22.89
C PRO A 740 25.14 -12.53 21.99
N GLY A 741 25.58 -13.63 22.60
CA GLY A 741 25.82 -14.93 21.94
C GLY A 741 27.25 -15.46 21.98
N ALA A 742 28.24 -14.68 22.43
CA ALA A 742 29.61 -15.15 22.61
C ALA A 742 29.76 -15.88 23.97
N PRO A 743 30.14 -17.17 24.01
CA PRO A 743 30.35 -17.93 25.24
C PRO A 743 31.30 -17.26 26.24
N GLU A 744 32.29 -16.54 25.73
CA GLU A 744 33.34 -15.85 26.48
C GLU A 744 32.76 -14.67 27.26
N THR A 745 31.79 -13.96 26.67
CA THR A 745 31.07 -12.85 27.32
C THR A 745 30.22 -13.34 28.48
N VAL A 746 29.52 -14.46 28.30
CA VAL A 746 28.69 -15.05 29.37
C VAL A 746 29.57 -15.56 30.52
N ARG A 747 30.73 -16.15 30.20
CA ARG A 747 31.72 -16.60 31.18
C ARG A 747 32.32 -15.42 31.96
N GLU A 748 32.77 -14.35 31.29
CA GLU A 748 33.29 -13.15 31.95
C GLU A 748 32.26 -12.46 32.87
N MET A 749 30.97 -12.47 32.48
CA MET A 749 29.89 -11.95 33.32
C MET A 749 29.68 -12.77 34.60
N LEU A 750 29.86 -14.09 34.53
CA LEU A 750 29.64 -15.01 35.66
C LEU A 750 30.82 -15.07 36.65
N GLU A 751 32.03 -14.68 36.22
CA GLU A 751 33.28 -14.80 36.99
C GLU A 751 33.67 -13.54 37.79
N ARG A 752 32.95 -12.41 37.68
CA ARG A 752 33.27 -11.16 38.40
C ARG A 752 32.40 -10.93 39.64
N ASP A 753 33.06 -10.72 40.79
CA ASP A 753 32.49 -10.85 42.14
C ASP A 753 31.62 -9.70 42.70
N ALA A 754 31.30 -8.64 41.96
CA ALA A 754 30.45 -7.58 42.53
C ALA A 754 29.67 -6.77 41.49
N TRP A 755 28.34 -6.91 41.51
CA TRP A 755 27.42 -6.06 40.75
C TRP A 755 26.24 -5.63 41.62
N ARG A 756 25.85 -4.35 41.56
CA ARG A 756 24.53 -3.87 42.02
C ARG A 756 23.65 -3.62 40.81
N VAL A 757 22.57 -4.38 40.68
CA VAL A 757 21.62 -4.34 39.55
C VAL A 757 20.49 -3.35 39.86
N PHE A 758 20.15 -2.50 38.90
CA PHE A 758 18.91 -1.70 38.90
C PHE A 758 18.01 -2.16 37.75
N SER A 759 16.75 -2.49 38.05
CA SER A 759 15.70 -2.76 37.06
C SER A 759 14.65 -1.64 37.12
N GLY A 760 14.27 -1.10 35.97
CA GLY A 760 13.28 -0.04 35.88
C GLY A 760 12.68 0.08 34.48
N ASN A 761 11.40 0.46 34.42
CA ASN A 761 10.69 0.69 33.16
C ASN A 761 11.13 2.05 32.57
N PHE A 762 11.64 2.06 31.34
CA PHE A 762 12.34 3.23 30.77
C PHE A 762 11.49 4.50 30.65
N GLN A 763 10.15 4.38 30.59
CA GLN A 763 9.24 5.54 30.56
C GLN A 763 9.35 6.42 31.82
N ALA A 764 9.84 5.89 32.95
CA ALA A 764 10.00 6.67 34.20
C ALA A 764 11.35 7.43 34.30
N LEU A 765 12.31 7.19 33.41
CA LEU A 765 13.67 7.74 33.50
C LEU A 765 13.88 9.06 32.73
N HIS A 766 12.88 9.50 31.97
CA HIS A 766 13.03 10.62 31.03
C HIS A 766 12.80 12.02 31.64
N GLY A 767 12.56 12.10 32.95
CA GLY A 767 12.43 13.37 33.68
C GLY A 767 13.29 13.33 34.95
N THR A 768 14.18 14.32 35.09
CA THR A 768 14.97 14.66 36.29
C THR A 768 16.04 13.71 36.85
N LEU A 769 16.06 12.39 36.54
CA LEU A 769 17.08 11.46 37.08
C LEU A 769 18.25 11.09 36.14
N ALA A 770 18.17 11.41 34.84
CA ALA A 770 19.17 10.96 33.86
C ALA A 770 20.53 11.70 33.97
N ALA A 771 20.53 13.00 34.23
CA ALA A 771 21.76 13.81 34.22
C ALA A 771 22.76 13.46 35.35
N PRO A 772 22.33 13.18 36.61
CA PRO A 772 23.26 12.77 37.67
C PRO A 772 23.80 11.35 37.50
N LEU A 773 23.03 10.43 36.90
CA LEU A 773 23.44 9.03 36.69
C LEU A 773 24.48 8.86 35.58
N LEU A 774 24.45 9.73 34.56
CA LEU A 774 25.38 9.71 33.43
C LEU A 774 26.77 10.30 33.75
N GLN A 775 26.96 10.89 34.94
CA GLN A 775 28.27 11.40 35.38
C GLN A 775 29.12 10.36 36.13
N LEU A 776 28.59 9.17 36.40
CA LEU A 776 29.31 8.06 37.05
C LEU A 776 29.73 7.00 36.02
N PRO A 777 30.86 6.29 36.22
CA PRO A 777 31.24 5.17 35.35
C PRO A 777 30.23 4.02 35.48
N CYS A 778 29.47 3.75 34.42
CA CYS A 778 28.46 2.71 34.37
C CYS A 778 28.62 1.82 33.13
N TRP A 779 28.31 0.53 33.31
CA TRP A 779 28.28 -0.53 32.31
C TRP A 779 26.82 -0.78 31.93
N MET A 780 26.54 -1.16 30.68
CA MET A 780 25.15 -1.33 30.20
C MET A 780 25.02 -2.58 29.34
N THR A 781 24.01 -3.42 29.60
CA THR A 781 23.69 -4.58 28.76
C THR A 781 22.22 -4.61 28.34
N VAL A 782 21.95 -5.15 27.15
CA VAL A 782 20.61 -5.23 26.55
C VAL A 782 20.23 -6.69 26.34
N VAL A 783 19.27 -7.18 27.14
CA VAL A 783 18.83 -8.59 27.14
C VAL A 783 17.69 -8.82 26.14
N ARG A 784 17.80 -9.83 25.27
CA ARG A 784 16.88 -10.08 24.16
C ARG A 784 16.28 -11.50 24.12
N ASP A 785 16.85 -12.48 24.82
CA ASP A 785 16.46 -13.91 24.73
C ASP A 785 15.86 -14.47 26.06
N PRO A 786 14.88 -15.40 26.03
CA PRO A 786 14.42 -16.17 27.20
C PRO A 786 15.53 -16.85 28.03
N ALA A 787 16.57 -17.40 27.40
CA ALA A 787 17.72 -17.98 28.10
C ALA A 787 18.52 -16.90 28.86
N GLU A 788 18.68 -15.72 28.26
CA GLU A 788 19.32 -14.57 28.91
C GLU A 788 18.47 -13.97 30.03
N ARG A 789 17.13 -14.09 29.95
CA ARG A 789 16.23 -13.75 31.07
C ARG A 789 16.40 -14.71 32.24
N LEU A 790 16.60 -16.00 31.97
CA LEU A 790 16.87 -16.99 32.99
C LEU A 790 18.25 -16.78 33.64
N VAL A 791 19.29 -16.50 32.85
CA VAL A 791 20.63 -16.16 33.36
C VAL A 791 20.58 -14.86 34.19
N SER A 792 19.88 -13.83 33.70
CA SER A 792 19.68 -12.59 34.47
C SER A 792 18.92 -12.83 35.78
N PHE A 793 17.92 -13.72 35.76
CA PHE A 793 17.17 -14.13 36.95
C PHE A 793 18.03 -14.89 37.97
N LEU A 794 18.86 -15.83 37.51
CA LEU A 794 19.80 -16.58 38.37
C LEU A 794 20.86 -15.65 38.98
N HIS A 795 21.33 -14.66 38.22
CA HIS A 795 22.27 -13.66 38.72
C HIS A 795 21.59 -12.71 39.73
N TYR A 796 20.34 -12.34 39.50
CA TYR A 796 19.51 -11.56 40.44
C TYR A 796 19.25 -12.33 41.74
N ALA A 797 19.00 -13.65 41.64
CA ALA A 797 18.83 -14.53 42.78
C ALA A 797 20.10 -14.65 43.65
N ARG A 798 21.28 -14.54 43.02
CA ARG A 798 22.58 -14.56 43.70
C ARG A 798 22.90 -13.24 44.43
N ALA A 799 22.39 -12.12 43.93
CA ALA A 799 22.64 -10.78 44.48
C ALA A 799 21.67 -10.35 45.60
N VAL A 800 20.56 -11.08 45.79
CA VAL A 800 19.56 -10.81 46.84
C VAL A 800 19.69 -11.88 47.93
N PRO A 801 20.07 -11.53 49.17
CA PRO A 801 20.34 -12.51 50.23
C PRO A 801 19.21 -13.51 50.50
N ALA A 802 17.95 -13.08 50.34
CA ALA A 802 16.77 -13.93 50.49
C ALA A 802 16.62 -15.01 49.39
N LEU A 803 17.20 -14.79 48.21
CA LEU A 803 17.18 -15.71 47.07
C LEU A 803 18.48 -16.52 46.94
N GLY A 804 19.55 -16.13 47.65
CA GLY A 804 20.81 -16.88 47.71
C GLY A 804 20.65 -18.30 48.23
N ALA A 805 19.75 -18.50 49.21
CA ALA A 805 19.42 -19.83 49.73
C ALA A 805 18.74 -20.75 48.69
N VAL A 806 18.06 -20.18 47.68
CA VAL A 806 17.46 -20.93 46.57
C VAL A 806 18.54 -21.31 45.55
N HIS A 807 19.47 -20.40 45.24
CA HIS A 807 20.61 -20.65 44.37
C HIS A 807 21.52 -21.77 44.89
N ASP A 808 21.88 -21.74 46.19
CA ASP A 808 22.76 -22.75 46.80
C ASP A 808 22.11 -24.14 46.84
N ARG A 809 20.77 -24.23 46.83
CA ARG A 809 20.03 -25.50 46.71
C ARG A 809 19.95 -26.03 45.28
N LEU A 810 20.08 -25.17 44.26
CA LEU A 810 20.09 -25.56 42.84
C LEU A 810 21.47 -26.02 42.36
N ARG A 811 22.54 -25.57 43.02
CA ARG A 811 23.94 -25.87 42.69
C ARG A 811 24.28 -27.37 42.57
N PRO A 812 23.80 -28.29 43.43
CA PRO A 812 24.13 -29.72 43.33
C PRO A 812 23.52 -30.42 42.10
N LEU A 813 22.56 -29.79 41.41
CA LEU A 813 21.82 -30.39 40.29
C LEU A 813 22.54 -30.26 38.93
N GLY A 814 23.76 -29.71 38.88
CA GLY A 814 24.58 -29.63 37.66
C GLY A 814 24.07 -28.65 36.59
N LEU A 815 23.04 -27.86 36.89
CA LEU A 815 22.42 -26.92 35.95
C LEU A 815 23.29 -25.71 35.57
N GLU A 816 24.38 -25.44 36.29
CA GLU A 816 25.37 -24.42 35.92
C GLU A 816 26.23 -24.84 34.71
N ALA A 817 26.45 -26.16 34.51
CA ALA A 817 27.30 -26.68 33.43
C ALA A 817 26.51 -27.02 32.13
N GLY A 818 25.19 -27.21 32.23
CA GLY A 818 24.34 -27.61 31.10
C GLY A 818 24.10 -26.55 30.02
N LEU A 819 24.60 -25.32 30.20
CA LEU A 819 24.39 -24.20 29.28
C LEU A 819 25.64 -23.80 28.47
N ALA A 820 26.77 -24.48 28.67
CA ALA A 820 28.05 -24.16 28.01
C ALA A 820 28.46 -25.11 26.87
N LEU A 821 27.70 -26.16 26.57
CA LEU A 821 28.05 -27.13 25.52
C LEU A 821 27.01 -27.17 24.40
N LEU A 822 27.24 -26.33 23.37
CA LEU A 822 27.01 -26.61 21.95
C LEU A 822 27.35 -25.35 21.12
N ILE A 823 28.61 -24.94 21.12
CA ILE A 823 29.15 -24.05 20.07
C ILE A 823 30.51 -24.60 19.66
N ALA A 824 30.50 -25.57 18.76
CA ALA A 824 31.62 -25.86 17.88
C ALA A 824 31.03 -26.43 16.58
N GLU A 825 31.40 -25.81 15.46
CA GLU A 825 31.11 -26.21 14.08
C GLU A 825 29.68 -25.93 13.53
N ASN A 826 29.36 -24.65 13.33
CA ASN A 826 29.00 -24.10 12.01
C ASN A 826 28.62 -22.62 12.14
N SER A 827 29.49 -21.75 11.66
CA SER A 827 29.33 -20.30 11.65
C SER A 827 28.47 -19.84 10.46
N SER A 828 27.17 -20.13 10.48
CA SER A 828 26.18 -19.40 9.68
C SER A 828 24.76 -19.84 10.02
N TYR A 829 24.14 -19.39 11.12
CA TYR A 829 22.68 -19.55 11.25
C TYR A 829 22.03 -18.60 12.27
N ALA A 830 21.93 -17.33 11.90
CA ALA A 830 20.83 -16.47 12.35
C ALA A 830 20.26 -15.81 11.10
N GLN A 831 18.98 -16.09 10.83
CA GLN A 831 18.21 -15.73 9.62
C GLN A 831 18.39 -16.67 8.43
N SER A 832 17.56 -17.72 8.39
CA SER A 832 17.15 -18.28 7.12
C SER A 832 15.65 -18.57 7.14
N SER A 833 15.05 -18.26 6.02
CA SER A 833 13.69 -18.48 5.54
C SER A 833 13.23 -19.94 5.51
N GLN A 834 14.05 -20.91 5.94
CA GLN A 834 13.76 -22.34 5.75
C GLN A 834 12.74 -22.96 6.72
N CYS A 835 12.22 -22.22 7.71
CA CYS A 835 11.01 -22.67 8.44
C CYS A 835 9.75 -22.67 7.57
N ARG A 836 9.76 -22.05 6.38
CA ARG A 836 8.60 -22.05 5.47
C ARG A 836 8.64 -23.18 4.44
N GLY A 837 9.81 -23.71 4.09
CA GLY A 837 9.97 -24.71 3.02
C GLY A 837 9.59 -26.14 3.40
N ILE A 838 9.78 -26.56 4.65
CA ILE A 838 9.69 -27.99 5.01
C ILE A 838 8.28 -28.41 5.50
N VAL A 839 7.38 -27.47 5.76
CA VAL A 839 6.00 -27.83 6.16
C VAL A 839 5.10 -28.08 4.92
N TRP A 840 5.47 -27.65 3.72
CA TRP A 840 4.57 -27.68 2.55
C TRP A 840 5.26 -27.97 1.20
N GLY A 841 6.15 -28.97 1.16
CA GLY A 841 6.34 -29.82 -0.03
C GLY A 841 6.87 -29.19 -1.31
N GLU A 842 7.87 -28.31 -1.27
CA GLU A 842 8.50 -27.78 -2.50
C GLU A 842 9.84 -28.45 -2.90
N GLU A 843 10.33 -29.44 -2.14
CA GLU A 843 11.38 -30.39 -2.58
C GLU A 843 11.14 -31.78 -1.95
N PRO A 844 11.58 -32.90 -2.57
CA PRO A 844 11.45 -34.23 -1.97
C PRO A 844 12.20 -34.24 -0.61
N PRO A 845 11.60 -34.84 0.45
CA PRO A 845 12.18 -34.78 1.78
C PRO A 845 13.50 -35.55 1.81
N THR A 846 14.61 -34.83 1.98
CA THR A 846 15.89 -35.45 2.28
C THR A 846 15.86 -35.97 3.73
N ALA A 847 16.51 -37.10 4.00
CA ALA A 847 16.61 -37.69 5.34
C ALA A 847 17.16 -36.68 6.38
N GLU A 848 18.05 -35.79 5.93
CA GLU A 848 18.63 -34.71 6.74
C GLU A 848 17.61 -33.60 7.08
N GLY A 849 16.64 -33.32 6.20
CA GLY A 849 15.53 -32.41 6.46
C GLY A 849 14.57 -32.94 7.53
N ALA A 850 14.22 -34.23 7.44
CA ALA A 850 13.36 -34.90 8.42
C ALA A 850 14.01 -34.96 9.82
N LEU A 851 15.29 -35.35 9.89
CA LEU A 851 16.07 -35.40 11.15
C LEU A 851 16.16 -34.03 11.84
N ARG A 852 16.30 -32.94 11.06
CA ARG A 852 16.33 -31.57 11.62
C ARG A 852 15.00 -31.14 12.22
N VAL A 853 13.88 -31.52 11.61
CA VAL A 853 12.53 -31.21 12.15
C VAL A 853 12.25 -32.03 13.42
N ILE A 854 12.60 -33.31 13.42
CA ILE A 854 12.48 -34.20 14.59
C ILE A 854 13.33 -33.67 15.76
N ALA A 855 14.60 -33.33 15.51
CA ALA A 855 15.49 -32.80 16.53
C ALA A 855 15.01 -31.46 17.12
N ARG A 856 14.34 -30.62 16.33
CA ARG A 856 13.82 -29.31 16.77
C ARG A 856 12.54 -29.44 17.57
N ARG A 857 11.65 -30.37 17.20
CA ARG A 857 10.44 -30.70 17.97
C ARG A 857 10.78 -31.40 19.28
N PHE A 858 11.76 -32.32 19.26
CA PHE A 858 12.27 -32.98 20.46
C PHE A 858 12.85 -31.97 21.47
N ARG A 859 13.63 -30.98 21.03
CA ARG A 859 14.13 -29.91 21.91
C ARG A 859 13.02 -29.05 22.51
N LEU A 860 11.95 -28.76 21.76
CA LEU A 860 10.80 -28.01 22.28
C LEU A 860 10.06 -28.79 23.36
N ILE A 861 9.84 -30.09 23.13
CA ILE A 861 9.20 -31.01 24.08
C ILE A 861 10.05 -31.15 25.35
N CYS A 862 11.36 -31.35 25.23
CA CYS A 862 12.27 -31.41 26.38
C CYS A 862 12.30 -30.10 27.17
N THR A 863 12.23 -28.94 26.51
CA THR A 863 12.21 -27.64 27.20
C THR A 863 10.92 -27.45 27.99
N MET A 864 9.79 -27.92 27.47
CA MET A 864 8.49 -27.86 28.16
C MET A 864 8.40 -28.88 29.31
N GLU A 865 8.92 -30.10 29.14
CA GLU A 865 9.02 -31.08 30.23
C GLU A 865 9.94 -30.60 31.35
N GLN A 866 11.08 -29.99 31.02
CA GLN A 866 12.01 -29.43 32.00
C GLN A 866 11.40 -28.22 32.73
N LEU A 867 10.60 -27.39 32.05
CA LEU A 867 9.86 -26.29 32.68
C LEU A 867 8.77 -26.82 33.63
N ALA A 868 8.03 -27.85 33.23
CA ALA A 868 7.02 -28.48 34.08
C ALA A 868 7.64 -29.18 35.30
N GLN A 869 8.75 -29.90 35.11
CA GLN A 869 9.49 -30.55 36.18
C GLN A 869 10.13 -29.54 37.14
N GLY A 870 10.66 -28.43 36.61
CA GLY A 870 11.17 -27.31 37.40
C GLY A 870 10.07 -26.65 38.24
N PHE A 871 8.88 -26.44 37.67
CA PHE A 871 7.75 -25.87 38.39
C PHE A 871 7.22 -26.79 39.49
N GLU A 872 7.20 -28.11 39.26
CA GLU A 872 6.85 -29.08 40.30
C GLU A 872 7.93 -29.30 41.36
N ALA A 873 9.20 -29.10 41.02
CA ALA A 873 10.26 -29.06 42.01
C ALA A 873 10.09 -27.82 42.91
N LEU A 874 9.76 -26.66 42.34
CA LEU A 874 9.51 -25.43 43.08
C LEU A 874 8.29 -25.53 44.03
N ARG A 875 7.22 -26.23 43.63
CA ARG A 875 6.08 -26.55 44.52
C ARG A 875 6.48 -27.49 45.66
N ARG A 876 7.21 -28.57 45.35
CA ARG A 876 7.71 -29.52 46.36
C ARG A 876 8.68 -28.90 47.36
N TRP A 877 9.33 -27.80 46.99
CA TRP A 877 10.20 -27.02 47.87
C TRP A 877 9.49 -25.84 48.56
N GLU A 878 8.17 -25.74 48.42
CA GLU A 878 7.32 -24.69 49.00
C GLU A 878 7.71 -23.25 48.58
N LEU A 879 8.39 -23.10 47.44
CA LEU A 879 8.85 -21.80 46.93
C LEU A 879 7.82 -21.09 46.04
N VAL A 880 6.76 -21.80 45.66
CA VAL A 880 5.55 -21.28 45.01
C VAL A 880 4.34 -21.92 45.68
N ALA A 881 3.20 -21.23 45.72
CA ALA A 881 2.03 -21.72 46.42
C ALA A 881 1.59 -23.10 45.85
N PRO A 882 1.09 -24.03 46.70
CA PRO A 882 0.73 -25.39 46.26
C PRO A 882 -0.29 -25.41 45.11
N ASP A 883 -1.12 -24.36 45.02
CA ASP A 883 -2.15 -24.13 44.02
C ASP A 883 -1.72 -23.21 42.85
N ALA A 884 -0.50 -22.65 42.88
CA ALA A 884 -0.01 -21.77 41.82
C ALA A 884 0.13 -22.56 40.52
N VAL A 885 -0.65 -22.25 39.48
CA VAL A 885 -0.64 -22.92 38.17
C VAL A 885 0.25 -22.16 37.17
N LEU A 886 0.91 -22.86 36.24
CA LEU A 886 1.59 -22.22 35.11
C LEU A 886 0.57 -21.36 34.34
N PRO A 887 0.87 -20.11 33.94
CA PRO A 887 -0.10 -19.22 33.32
C PRO A 887 -0.81 -19.85 32.09
N HIS A 888 -2.12 -19.61 32.01
CA HIS A 888 -3.13 -20.04 31.01
C HIS A 888 -2.74 -19.97 29.51
N VAL A 889 -1.61 -19.39 29.14
CA VAL A 889 -1.06 -19.46 27.77
C VAL A 889 -0.50 -20.86 27.45
N PHE A 890 -0.32 -21.72 28.46
CA PHE A 890 0.29 -23.05 28.32
C PHE A 890 -0.61 -24.22 28.77
N ALA A 891 -1.90 -24.01 29.03
CA ALA A 891 -2.78 -25.06 29.53
C ALA A 891 -4.18 -25.00 28.89
N GLY A 892 -4.35 -25.69 27.76
CA GLY A 892 -5.66 -26.05 27.21
C GLY A 892 -5.87 -27.58 27.26
N PRO A 893 -6.67 -28.13 28.20
CA PRO A 893 -6.63 -29.57 28.53
C PRO A 893 -7.08 -30.53 27.43
N ALA A 894 -7.89 -30.09 26.46
CA ALA A 894 -8.45 -30.96 25.42
C ALA A 894 -7.68 -30.90 24.08
N HIS A 895 -7.03 -29.78 23.78
CA HIS A 895 -6.30 -29.60 22.53
C HIS A 895 -4.88 -30.17 22.62
N ASP A 896 -4.24 -30.02 23.78
CA ASP A 896 -2.86 -30.44 23.98
C ASP A 896 -2.75 -31.95 24.20
N ALA A 897 -3.70 -32.57 24.91
CA ALA A 897 -3.78 -34.03 25.02
C ALA A 897 -4.01 -34.69 23.64
N TYR A 898 -4.91 -34.12 22.83
CA TYR A 898 -5.17 -34.55 21.46
C TYR A 898 -3.97 -34.36 20.54
N LEU A 899 -3.25 -33.24 20.63
CA LEU A 899 -2.03 -33.00 19.86
C LEU A 899 -0.88 -33.90 20.31
N LEU A 900 -0.77 -34.22 21.61
CA LEU A 900 0.23 -35.15 22.13
C LEU A 900 -0.10 -36.59 21.71
N GLU A 901 -1.39 -36.99 21.70
CA GLU A 901 -1.85 -38.29 21.22
C GLU A 901 -1.68 -38.42 19.70
N GLN A 902 -2.04 -37.39 18.93
CA GLN A 902 -1.79 -37.29 17.49
C GLN A 902 -0.30 -37.34 17.18
N ALA A 903 0.53 -36.63 17.94
CA ALA A 903 1.99 -36.67 17.77
C ALA A 903 2.56 -38.04 18.12
N ARG A 904 2.07 -38.71 19.19
CA ARG A 904 2.47 -40.07 19.55
C ARG A 904 2.02 -41.11 18.53
N ALA A 905 0.81 -40.98 17.98
CA ALA A 905 0.29 -41.83 16.91
C ALA A 905 1.06 -41.62 15.60
N LEU A 906 1.27 -40.37 15.18
CA LEU A 906 2.09 -40.06 13.99
C LEU A 906 3.53 -40.55 14.14
N LEU A 907 4.13 -40.41 15.32
CA LEU A 907 5.50 -40.86 15.57
C LEU A 907 5.59 -42.39 15.70
N GLY A 908 4.53 -43.06 16.18
CA GLY A 908 4.42 -44.52 16.20
C GLY A 908 4.26 -45.12 14.79
N ASP A 909 3.36 -44.56 13.98
CA ASP A 909 3.11 -45.00 12.61
C ASP A 909 4.31 -44.70 11.69
N LYS A 910 4.97 -43.54 11.88
CA LYS A 910 6.18 -43.17 11.14
C LYS A 910 7.41 -43.95 11.58
N ALA A 911 7.55 -44.33 12.85
CA ALA A 911 8.67 -45.16 13.30
C ALA A 911 8.64 -46.57 12.69
N ALA A 912 7.46 -47.12 12.42
CA ALA A 912 7.30 -48.38 11.71
C ALA A 912 7.65 -48.24 10.22
N GLU A 913 7.19 -47.17 9.55
CA GLU A 913 7.56 -46.85 8.16
C GLU A 913 9.06 -46.57 8.01
N ASP A 914 9.66 -45.80 8.92
CA ASP A 914 11.08 -45.45 8.90
C ASP A 914 11.97 -46.67 9.21
N ALA A 915 11.54 -47.57 10.10
CA ALA A 915 12.23 -48.84 10.34
C ALA A 915 12.16 -49.78 9.13
N LEU A 916 11.03 -49.79 8.41
CA LEU A 916 10.86 -50.55 7.17
C LEU A 916 11.75 -49.98 6.05
N LEU A 917 11.75 -48.65 5.88
CA LEU A 917 12.56 -47.93 4.90
C LEU A 917 14.06 -48.09 5.18
N HIS A 918 14.47 -48.05 6.45
CA HIS A 918 15.85 -48.30 6.86
C HIS A 918 16.28 -49.74 6.60
N GLN A 919 15.41 -50.73 6.86
CA GLN A 919 15.68 -52.12 6.48
C GLN A 919 15.74 -52.33 4.96
N GLN A 920 14.95 -51.60 4.18
CA GLN A 920 14.96 -51.65 2.71
C GLN A 920 16.25 -51.06 2.14
N LEU A 921 16.68 -49.91 2.65
CA LEU A 921 17.92 -49.25 2.25
C LEU A 921 19.18 -50.04 2.62
N LEU A 922 19.17 -50.77 3.75
CA LEU A 922 20.24 -51.70 4.12
C LEU A 922 20.28 -52.98 3.25
N ARG A 923 19.17 -53.35 2.60
CA ARG A 923 19.11 -54.50 1.68
C ARG A 923 19.47 -54.14 0.24
N GLU A 924 19.26 -52.90 -0.18
CA GLU A 924 19.30 -52.50 -1.60
C GLU A 924 20.47 -51.56 -2.00
N GLY A 925 21.29 -51.06 -1.05
CA GLY A 925 22.38 -50.12 -1.34
C GLY A 925 23.80 -50.69 -1.29
N PRO A 926 24.70 -50.36 -2.24
CA PRO A 926 26.08 -50.86 -2.25
C PRO A 926 26.95 -50.18 -1.17
N VAL A 927 27.68 -51.00 -0.44
CA VAL A 927 28.69 -50.62 0.56
C VAL A 927 29.75 -49.71 -0.08
N ILE A 928 29.74 -48.42 0.26
CA ILE A 928 30.86 -47.51 -0.02
C ILE A 928 31.99 -47.90 0.94
N ARG A 929 32.98 -48.63 0.41
CA ARG A 929 34.28 -48.83 1.06
C ARG A 929 35.11 -47.55 0.91
N GLU A 930 35.68 -47.07 2.02
CA GLU A 930 36.67 -45.99 2.04
C GLU A 930 37.91 -46.36 1.20
N PRO A 931 38.56 -45.41 0.49
CA PRO A 931 39.93 -45.56 0.06
C PRO A 931 40.89 -45.20 1.20
N SER A 932 41.80 -46.13 1.48
CA SER A 932 42.91 -46.04 2.42
C SER A 932 43.83 -44.83 2.18
N CYS A 933 44.25 -44.20 3.28
CA CYS A 933 45.39 -43.29 3.36
C CYS A 933 46.68 -43.91 2.79
N ALA A 934 47.43 -43.13 2.02
CA ALA A 934 48.87 -43.30 1.85
C ALA A 934 49.55 -41.93 1.80
N SER A 935 50.36 -41.71 2.85
CA SER A 935 51.40 -40.69 3.13
C SER A 935 51.01 -39.58 4.11
#